data_AF-A0A2R4BIN5-F1
#
_entry.id   AF-A0A2R4BIN5-F1
#
_cell.length_a   1.000
_cell.length_b   1.000
_cell.length_c   1.000
_cell.angle_alpha   90.00
_cell.angle_beta   90.00
_cell.angle_gamma   90.00
#
_symmetry.space_group_name_H-M   'P 1'
#
loop_
_entity.id
_entity.type
_entity.pdbx_description
1 polymer ?
#
loop_
_entity_poly.entity_id
_entity_poly.type
_entity_poly.pdbx_seq_one_letter_code
_entity_poly.pdbx_strand_id
1 'polypeptide(L)'
;MTQVILAQGDLPDKPPSDLTDRFGSDRSTLLRAYALDAALRGEALSLLAIAPPDVRKDLESKGSYSRNSDTVAFERLTGGVLPWFVLGAEIACGRIPSDLSKAVGDALKATTNAASQDYQKLFNVEQVAAIEWTRTLRDAAATDDSSVGSLRTWLASKQGLLWPDTLTSMCRIAARTKALSELALELAVAAYESLEQSREDAEARTDAYQRLARAVFPVSRSEAAVFFDRAVEISSRIGDENLDRWSALLHLAEASAEDNHARPQSAYRLARVAELTYEYVARDKHFDWRRTVEALLGLCAPSALTILSRWRDRDFGSAERLLRIAVYSLVRAGRLPALAPIALSALNADWDRLDDVKRAIEAETDPDRRRLALRVGYRYMRVDPHSEKTWAGVSELGRTHGSDLPDVDRLLAAARATAAVEDSKSETTCAPSGPVQRRDPDWDMLFAGVDLANSEALRQAYAELRTFDPPYQLEEFYKQGFRRSGPGKVAEFVQAIAAWPDLGIFELRYLLDAVPESGLRLVSLRRALRDVTLAACRNNPQYARRCGWGSIFPYKRLVGGSIVTDKEIVDAALKGFTAQVATLNAGELFLLLDPLASCLKTDEADGVLNFGLDLLEDVLRPEDGDGPWHDGLTPPSSCWEALAGYLWVALGSPVAAKRWEAAHAVRACVELGWMDLLSALAARASTGSATPFADQGLVFYEWHARQWLLIGLARGALDQPAAVQPFVSFLTASAIEEHALLRHFAAQTLKERKRPARPPVIAEVVCGHSWFFAGGRDEPSFRARCALACACGAVAAQRSDAGGV
;
A
#
# COMPACT_ATOMS: atom_id res chain seq x y z
N MET A 1 -15.88 54.25 2.48
CA MET A 1 -14.58 54.40 3.18
C MET A 1 -14.43 53.50 4.39
N THR A 2 -15.43 53.34 5.27
CA THR A 2 -15.33 52.50 6.48
C THR A 2 -15.20 50.98 6.21
N GLN A 3 -15.68 50.47 5.06
CA GLN A 3 -15.50 49.07 4.66
C GLN A 3 -14.14 48.77 3.98
N VAL A 4 -13.46 49.79 3.44
CA VAL A 4 -12.15 49.63 2.77
C VAL A 4 -11.02 49.46 3.79
N ILE A 5 -11.19 50.04 4.99
CA ILE A 5 -10.18 49.98 6.07
C ILE A 5 -10.17 48.61 6.75
N LEU A 6 -11.29 47.88 6.76
CA LEU A 6 -11.36 46.53 7.37
C LEU A 6 -10.71 45.44 6.49
N ALA A 7 -10.60 45.64 5.17
CA ALA A 7 -9.99 44.65 4.26
C ALA A 7 -8.44 44.72 4.21
N GLN A 8 -7.84 45.84 4.60
CA GLN A 8 -6.38 46.05 4.52
C GLN A 8 -5.57 45.31 5.60
N GLY A 9 -6.21 44.81 6.66
CA GLY A 9 -5.52 44.12 7.76
C GLY A 9 -5.24 42.63 7.53
N ASP A 10 -5.94 42.00 6.58
CA ASP A 10 -6.01 40.52 6.48
C ASP A 10 -5.45 39.93 5.18
N LEU A 11 -5.03 40.76 4.20
CA LEU A 11 -4.39 40.30 2.97
C LEU A 11 -2.85 40.39 3.09
N PRO A 12 -2.10 39.37 2.61
CA PRO A 12 -0.64 39.41 2.65
C PRO A 12 -0.05 40.63 1.91
N ASP A 13 0.96 41.27 2.49
CA ASP A 13 1.70 42.42 1.91
C ASP A 13 2.26 42.12 0.50
N LYS A 14 2.51 40.84 0.20
CA LYS A 14 2.94 40.34 -1.11
C LYS A 14 2.09 39.14 -1.51
N PRO A 15 1.70 38.99 -2.80
CA PRO A 15 0.97 37.82 -3.25
C PRO A 15 1.72 36.52 -2.90
N PRO A 16 1.07 35.57 -2.21
CA PRO A 16 1.73 34.37 -1.72
C PRO A 16 2.08 33.41 -2.87
N SER A 17 3.14 32.63 -2.67
CA SER A 17 3.57 31.56 -3.60
C SER A 17 2.47 30.52 -3.84
N ASP A 18 1.51 30.39 -2.93
CA ASP A 18 0.38 29.48 -3.02
C ASP A 18 -0.48 29.69 -4.28
N LEU A 19 -0.47 30.91 -4.86
CA LEU A 19 -1.14 31.19 -6.15
C LEU A 19 -0.45 30.52 -7.35
N THR A 20 0.79 30.06 -7.19
CA THR A 20 1.60 29.35 -8.20
C THR A 20 1.63 27.85 -7.98
N ASP A 21 1.12 27.38 -6.84
CA ASP A 21 1.13 25.97 -6.50
C ASP A 21 0.29 25.14 -7.49
N ARG A 22 0.83 23.99 -7.89
CA ARG A 22 0.22 23.05 -8.82
C ARG A 22 -0.61 21.98 -8.12
N PHE A 23 -0.40 21.79 -6.80
CA PHE A 23 -0.87 20.59 -6.11
C PHE A 23 -1.86 20.82 -4.96
N GLY A 24 -2.09 22.03 -4.47
CA GLY A 24 -3.24 22.28 -3.59
C GLY A 24 -3.09 23.41 -2.58
N SER A 25 -3.52 24.60 -2.96
CA SER A 25 -4.05 25.60 -2.03
C SER A 25 -5.44 26.03 -2.50
N ASP A 26 -6.33 26.41 -1.57
CA ASP A 26 -7.64 27.03 -1.87
C ASP A 26 -7.44 28.46 -2.42
N ARG A 27 -6.81 28.55 -3.61
CA ARG A 27 -6.51 29.79 -4.32
C ARG A 27 -7.77 30.62 -4.59
N SER A 28 -8.92 29.96 -4.69
CA SER A 28 -10.21 30.60 -4.97
C SER A 28 -10.56 31.64 -3.91
N THR A 29 -10.23 31.37 -2.64
CA THR A 29 -10.47 32.31 -1.54
C THR A 29 -9.58 33.56 -1.67
N LEU A 30 -8.29 33.37 -1.93
CA LEU A 30 -7.34 34.48 -2.15
C LEU A 30 -7.67 35.29 -3.41
N LEU A 31 -7.95 34.64 -4.54
CA LEU A 31 -8.30 35.32 -5.79
C LEU A 31 -9.57 36.14 -5.64
N ARG A 32 -10.58 35.62 -4.92
CA ARG A 32 -11.80 36.38 -4.63
C ARG A 32 -11.51 37.59 -3.76
N ALA A 33 -10.66 37.46 -2.74
CA ALA A 33 -10.31 38.57 -1.86
C ALA A 33 -9.54 39.68 -2.61
N TYR A 34 -8.52 39.32 -3.41
CA TYR A 34 -7.80 40.28 -4.25
C TYR A 34 -8.70 40.93 -5.30
N ALA A 35 -9.59 40.17 -5.94
CA ALA A 35 -10.52 40.72 -6.93
C ALA A 35 -11.51 41.70 -6.29
N LEU A 36 -12.02 41.38 -5.10
CA LEU A 36 -12.93 42.24 -4.35
C LEU A 36 -12.25 43.52 -3.86
N ASP A 37 -11.02 43.45 -3.32
CA ASP A 37 -10.26 44.64 -2.92
C ASP A 37 -10.00 45.58 -4.10
N ALA A 38 -9.58 45.03 -5.26
CA ALA A 38 -9.39 45.83 -6.47
C ALA A 38 -10.71 46.47 -6.94
N ALA A 39 -11.81 45.71 -6.97
CA ALA A 39 -13.13 46.21 -7.33
C ALA A 39 -13.61 47.31 -6.37
N LEU A 40 -13.38 47.19 -5.06
CA LEU A 40 -13.73 48.22 -4.07
C LEU A 40 -12.92 49.51 -4.24
N ARG A 41 -11.70 49.42 -4.80
CA ARG A 41 -10.87 50.56 -5.17
C ARG A 41 -11.21 51.16 -6.55
N GLY A 42 -12.05 50.47 -7.32
CA GLY A 42 -12.37 50.85 -8.70
C GLY A 42 -11.23 50.56 -9.69
N GLU A 43 -10.34 49.62 -9.34
CA GLU A 43 -9.21 49.19 -10.16
C GLU A 43 -9.50 47.83 -10.81
N ALA A 44 -9.00 47.62 -12.03
CA ALA A 44 -9.08 46.32 -12.71
C ALA A 44 -7.94 45.42 -12.24
N LEU A 45 -8.27 44.29 -11.59
CA LEU A 45 -7.27 43.32 -11.16
C LEU A 45 -6.62 42.65 -12.38
N SER A 46 -5.31 42.83 -12.54
CA SER A 46 -4.53 42.19 -13.59
C SER A 46 -3.75 40.98 -13.05
N LEU A 47 -3.43 40.04 -13.95
CA LEU A 47 -2.64 38.85 -13.60
C LEU A 47 -1.25 39.22 -13.02
N LEU A 48 -0.63 40.31 -13.49
CA LEU A 48 0.64 40.81 -12.97
C LEU A 48 0.52 41.33 -11.53
N ALA A 49 -0.61 41.94 -11.17
CA ALA A 49 -0.83 42.50 -9.83
C ALA A 49 -0.86 41.43 -8.73
N ILE A 50 -1.24 40.20 -9.08
CA ILE A 50 -1.31 39.03 -8.17
C ILE A 50 -0.18 38.02 -8.37
N ALA A 51 0.79 38.31 -9.23
CA ALA A 51 1.96 37.44 -9.42
C ALA A 51 2.92 37.53 -8.23
N PRO A 52 3.36 36.38 -7.65
CA PRO A 52 4.40 36.36 -6.62
C PRO A 52 5.71 36.97 -7.13
N PRO A 53 6.60 37.46 -6.25
CA PRO A 53 7.78 38.24 -6.66
C PRO A 53 8.68 37.58 -7.71
N ASP A 54 8.88 36.26 -7.62
CA ASP A 54 9.75 35.52 -8.55
C ASP A 54 9.06 35.29 -9.90
N VAL A 55 7.76 35.00 -9.89
CA VAL A 55 6.94 34.87 -11.12
C VAL A 55 6.73 36.23 -11.79
N ARG A 56 6.57 37.32 -11.02
CA ARG A 56 6.43 38.68 -11.56
C ARG A 56 7.68 39.10 -12.33
N LYS A 57 8.87 38.86 -11.80
CA LYS A 57 10.14 39.14 -12.49
C LYS A 57 10.23 38.38 -13.82
N ASP A 58 9.83 37.12 -13.83
CA ASP A 58 9.82 36.29 -15.04
C ASP A 58 8.80 36.79 -16.07
N LEU A 59 7.59 37.15 -15.65
CA LEU A 59 6.53 37.69 -16.51
C LEU A 59 6.89 39.04 -17.14
N GLU A 60 7.65 39.87 -16.42
CA GLU A 60 8.14 41.16 -16.91
C GLU A 60 9.36 41.02 -17.85
N SER A 61 10.07 39.89 -17.78
CA SER A 61 11.23 39.61 -18.63
C SER A 61 10.81 39.23 -20.07
N LYS A 62 11.34 39.93 -21.08
CA LYS A 62 10.96 39.76 -22.50
C LYS A 62 11.61 38.54 -23.21
N GLY A 63 12.23 37.61 -22.48
CA GLY A 63 12.96 36.47 -23.07
C GLY A 63 12.13 35.19 -23.13
N SER A 64 11.80 34.69 -24.33
CA SER A 64 10.93 33.50 -24.50
C SER A 64 11.62 32.14 -24.35
N TYR A 65 12.91 32.06 -24.02
CA TYR A 65 13.68 30.83 -24.22
C TYR A 65 13.83 29.89 -23.01
N SER A 66 13.25 30.23 -21.85
CA SER A 66 13.09 29.29 -20.73
C SER A 66 12.21 29.95 -19.65
N ARG A 67 10.88 29.99 -19.84
CA ARG A 67 9.99 30.41 -18.75
C ARG A 67 10.07 29.37 -17.63
N ASN A 68 10.23 29.81 -16.38
CA ASN A 68 10.16 28.92 -15.24
C ASN A 68 8.82 28.16 -15.28
N SER A 69 8.87 26.87 -14.94
CA SER A 69 7.71 26.00 -14.91
C SER A 69 6.59 26.52 -13.99
N ASP A 70 6.93 27.26 -12.93
CA ASP A 70 5.95 27.89 -12.03
C ASP A 70 5.25 29.10 -12.66
N THR A 71 5.95 29.87 -13.49
CA THR A 71 5.38 30.97 -14.27
C THR A 71 4.36 30.46 -15.29
N VAL A 72 4.69 29.35 -15.97
CA VAL A 72 3.76 28.68 -16.89
C VAL A 72 2.54 28.12 -16.15
N ALA A 73 2.76 27.49 -14.99
CA ALA A 73 1.68 26.98 -14.15
C ALA A 73 0.76 28.12 -13.67
N PHE A 74 1.32 29.26 -13.25
CA PHE A 74 0.58 30.43 -12.79
C PHE A 74 -0.26 31.08 -13.89
N GLU A 75 0.31 31.32 -15.08
CA GLU A 75 -0.43 31.87 -16.23
C GLU A 75 -1.63 30.99 -16.60
N ARG A 76 -1.48 29.67 -16.50
CA ARG A 76 -2.54 28.71 -16.83
C ARG A 76 -3.58 28.58 -15.73
N LEU A 77 -3.15 28.29 -14.51
CA LEU A 77 -4.03 28.03 -13.37
C LEU A 77 -4.76 29.27 -12.91
N THR A 78 -4.02 30.36 -12.68
CA THR A 78 -4.57 31.60 -12.15
C THR A 78 -5.11 32.46 -13.28
N GLY A 79 -4.38 32.60 -14.38
CA GLY A 79 -4.85 33.38 -15.53
C GLY A 79 -6.09 32.80 -16.21
N GLY A 80 -6.24 31.47 -16.26
CA GLY A 80 -7.39 30.80 -16.86
C GLY A 80 -8.72 31.00 -16.12
N VAL A 81 -8.67 31.36 -14.83
CA VAL A 81 -9.87 31.53 -13.98
C VAL A 81 -10.04 32.95 -13.45
N LEU A 82 -8.99 33.78 -13.45
CA LEU A 82 -9.03 35.16 -12.97
C LEU A 82 -10.23 35.99 -13.49
N PRO A 83 -10.61 35.91 -14.78
CA PRO A 83 -11.76 36.65 -15.29
C PRO A 83 -13.07 36.37 -14.55
N TRP A 84 -13.27 35.13 -14.06
CA TRP A 84 -14.45 34.76 -13.28
C TRP A 84 -14.49 35.48 -11.92
N PHE A 85 -13.34 35.56 -11.24
CA PHE A 85 -13.23 36.24 -9.95
C PHE A 85 -13.40 37.75 -10.09
N VAL A 86 -12.83 38.35 -11.14
CA VAL A 86 -13.02 39.78 -11.44
C VAL A 86 -14.49 40.08 -11.75
N LEU A 87 -15.12 39.28 -12.60
CA LEU A 87 -16.54 39.42 -12.93
C LEU A 87 -17.42 39.30 -11.68
N GLY A 88 -17.16 38.29 -10.84
CA GLY A 88 -17.88 38.10 -9.58
C GLY A 88 -17.71 39.27 -8.59
N ALA A 89 -16.50 39.83 -8.49
CA ALA A 89 -16.22 40.97 -7.62
C ALA A 89 -16.94 42.26 -8.07
N GLU A 90 -16.98 42.52 -9.38
CA GLU A 90 -17.70 43.65 -9.95
C GLU A 90 -19.21 43.55 -9.70
N ILE A 91 -19.80 42.37 -9.92
CA ILE A 91 -21.21 42.09 -9.62
C ILE A 91 -21.50 42.27 -8.13
N ALA A 92 -20.63 41.76 -7.24
CA ALA A 92 -20.77 41.91 -5.80
C ALA A 92 -20.70 43.39 -5.35
N CYS A 93 -19.96 44.23 -6.08
CA CYS A 93 -19.93 45.69 -5.87
C CYS A 93 -21.12 46.43 -6.52
N GLY A 94 -22.12 45.73 -7.03
CA GLY A 94 -23.32 46.28 -7.67
C GLY A 94 -23.10 46.73 -9.12
N ARG A 95 -21.96 46.43 -9.74
CA ARG A 95 -21.61 46.80 -11.12
C ARG A 95 -21.82 45.61 -12.06
N ILE A 96 -23.07 45.28 -12.29
CA ILE A 96 -23.45 44.20 -13.22
C ILE A 96 -23.20 44.68 -14.66
N PRO A 97 -22.43 43.94 -15.49
CA PRO A 97 -22.23 44.30 -16.89
C PRO A 97 -23.56 44.36 -17.67
N SER A 98 -23.69 45.32 -18.59
CA SER A 98 -24.87 45.45 -19.44
C SER A 98 -25.06 44.26 -20.41
N ASP A 99 -23.98 43.58 -20.78
CA ASP A 99 -23.97 42.34 -21.54
C ASP A 99 -23.24 41.24 -20.75
N LEU A 100 -23.97 40.61 -19.84
CA LEU A 100 -23.45 39.52 -19.02
C LEU A 100 -23.03 38.31 -19.86
N SER A 101 -23.76 38.00 -20.94
CA SER A 101 -23.46 36.86 -21.82
C SER A 101 -22.09 37.00 -22.47
N LYS A 102 -21.73 38.21 -22.91
CA LYS A 102 -20.40 38.48 -23.46
C LYS A 102 -19.31 38.36 -22.40
N ALA A 103 -19.53 38.91 -21.19
CA ALA A 103 -18.56 38.82 -20.10
C ALA A 103 -18.28 37.36 -19.68
N VAL A 104 -19.34 36.56 -19.56
CA VAL A 104 -19.27 35.10 -19.33
C VAL A 104 -18.53 34.41 -20.48
N GLY A 105 -18.84 34.76 -21.74
CA GLY A 105 -18.17 34.20 -22.91
C GLY A 105 -16.67 34.50 -22.96
N ASP A 106 -16.25 35.69 -22.54
CA ASP A 106 -14.83 36.07 -22.50
C ASP A 106 -14.09 35.36 -21.36
N ALA A 107 -14.72 35.19 -20.19
CA ALA A 107 -14.18 34.37 -19.11
C ALA A 107 -14.03 32.89 -19.51
N LEU A 108 -15.05 32.35 -20.21
CA LEU A 108 -15.03 30.98 -20.69
C LEU A 108 -13.95 30.73 -21.75
N LYS A 109 -13.67 31.70 -22.63
CA LYS A 109 -12.54 31.63 -23.58
C LYS A 109 -11.21 31.52 -22.85
N ALA A 110 -10.99 32.29 -21.78
CA ALA A 110 -9.76 32.21 -20.99
C ALA A 110 -9.59 30.82 -20.37
N THR A 111 -10.66 30.27 -19.80
CA THR A 111 -10.66 28.90 -19.23
C THR A 111 -10.41 27.85 -20.30
N THR A 112 -11.08 27.94 -21.46
CA THR A 112 -10.93 26.97 -22.56
C THR A 112 -9.53 26.99 -23.14
N ASN A 113 -8.94 28.17 -23.29
CA ASN A 113 -7.55 28.32 -23.75
C ASN A 113 -6.57 27.67 -22.76
N ALA A 114 -6.75 27.90 -21.45
CA ALA A 114 -5.93 27.29 -20.42
C ALA A 114 -6.07 25.75 -20.40
N ALA A 115 -7.31 25.24 -20.47
CA ALA A 115 -7.61 23.82 -20.47
C ALA A 115 -7.08 23.09 -21.72
N SER A 116 -7.16 23.72 -22.91
CA SER A 116 -6.65 23.13 -24.17
C SER A 116 -5.15 22.86 -24.18
N GLN A 117 -4.40 23.53 -23.29
CA GLN A 117 -2.95 23.41 -23.17
C GLN A 117 -2.54 22.44 -22.05
N ASP A 118 -3.51 21.81 -21.38
CA ASP A 118 -3.33 20.86 -20.29
C ASP A 118 -3.70 19.43 -20.73
N TYR A 119 -2.81 18.84 -21.54
CA TYR A 119 -2.98 17.48 -22.06
C TYR A 119 -3.03 16.41 -20.96
N GLN A 120 -2.54 16.71 -19.75
CA GLN A 120 -2.50 15.77 -18.63
C GLN A 120 -3.68 15.96 -17.66
N LYS A 121 -4.59 16.92 -17.91
CA LYS A 121 -5.70 17.31 -17.00
C LYS A 121 -5.24 17.55 -15.56
N LEU A 122 -4.03 18.05 -15.39
CA LEU A 122 -3.44 18.30 -14.07
C LEU A 122 -4.11 19.48 -13.36
N PHE A 123 -4.82 20.34 -14.10
CA PHE A 123 -5.35 21.60 -13.60
C PHE A 123 -6.87 21.57 -13.43
N ASN A 124 -7.35 21.98 -12.26
CA ASN A 124 -8.78 22.03 -11.90
C ASN A 124 -9.52 23.28 -12.42
N VAL A 125 -9.03 23.92 -13.50
CA VAL A 125 -9.55 25.20 -14.00
C VAL A 125 -11.01 25.12 -14.46
N GLU A 126 -11.42 24.01 -15.06
CA GLU A 126 -12.82 23.79 -15.47
C GLU A 126 -13.74 23.60 -14.26
N GLN A 127 -13.25 22.96 -13.19
CA GLN A 127 -14.00 22.80 -11.93
C GLN A 127 -14.27 24.16 -11.28
N VAL A 128 -13.24 25.01 -11.20
CA VAL A 128 -13.34 26.36 -10.64
C VAL A 128 -14.28 27.23 -11.48
N ALA A 129 -14.15 27.18 -12.81
CA ALA A 129 -15.02 27.93 -13.71
C ALA A 129 -16.49 27.54 -13.57
N ALA A 130 -16.81 26.25 -13.42
CA ALA A 130 -18.18 25.78 -13.22
C ALA A 130 -18.82 26.37 -11.94
N ILE A 131 -18.06 26.37 -10.83
CA ILE A 131 -18.50 26.93 -9.55
C ILE A 131 -18.69 28.44 -9.66
N GLU A 132 -17.71 29.18 -10.20
CA GLU A 132 -17.79 30.63 -10.28
C GLU A 132 -18.85 31.09 -11.29
N TRP A 133 -19.05 30.40 -12.42
CA TRP A 133 -20.14 30.71 -13.34
C TRP A 133 -21.50 30.57 -12.65
N THR A 134 -21.72 29.49 -11.90
CA THR A 134 -22.96 29.31 -11.12
C THR A 134 -23.16 30.44 -10.10
N ARG A 135 -22.08 30.92 -9.45
CA ARG A 135 -22.12 32.09 -8.55
C ARG A 135 -22.47 33.37 -9.30
N THR A 136 -21.86 33.61 -10.46
CA THR A 136 -22.14 34.76 -11.32
C THR A 136 -23.61 34.84 -11.69
N LEU A 137 -24.22 33.72 -12.12
CA LEU A 137 -25.64 33.67 -12.45
C LEU A 137 -26.53 34.01 -11.24
N ARG A 138 -26.19 33.43 -10.08
CA ARG A 138 -26.89 33.70 -8.82
C ARG A 138 -26.81 35.18 -8.41
N ASP A 139 -25.61 35.75 -8.41
CA ASP A 139 -25.34 37.09 -7.88
C ASP A 139 -25.83 38.19 -8.84
N ALA A 140 -25.83 37.93 -10.15
CA ALA A 140 -26.43 38.82 -11.15
C ALA A 140 -27.95 38.66 -11.28
N ALA A 141 -28.56 37.70 -10.56
CA ALA A 141 -29.96 37.28 -10.74
C ALA A 141 -30.33 36.90 -12.19
N ALA A 142 -29.34 36.47 -12.98
CA ALA A 142 -29.49 36.04 -14.37
C ALA A 142 -30.09 34.64 -14.43
N THR A 143 -31.40 34.59 -14.28
CA THR A 143 -32.21 33.37 -14.11
C THR A 143 -33.09 33.08 -15.33
N ASP A 144 -32.87 33.78 -16.43
CA ASP A 144 -33.54 33.55 -17.71
C ASP A 144 -33.03 32.27 -18.39
N ASP A 145 -33.87 31.68 -19.24
CA ASP A 145 -33.58 30.42 -19.93
C ASP A 145 -32.35 30.51 -20.85
N SER A 146 -32.02 31.70 -21.37
CA SER A 146 -30.84 31.88 -22.23
C SER A 146 -29.54 31.78 -21.41
N SER A 147 -29.48 32.47 -20.27
CA SER A 147 -28.32 32.45 -19.37
C SER A 147 -28.11 31.06 -18.74
N VAL A 148 -29.17 30.45 -18.21
CA VAL A 148 -29.10 29.11 -17.59
C VAL A 148 -28.90 28.02 -18.65
N GLY A 149 -29.56 28.14 -19.80
CA GLY A 149 -29.41 27.20 -20.92
C GLY A 149 -27.99 27.17 -21.48
N SER A 150 -27.27 28.30 -21.48
CA SER A 150 -25.86 28.36 -21.86
C SER A 150 -24.97 27.54 -20.93
N LEU A 151 -25.20 27.63 -19.61
CA LEU A 151 -24.50 26.81 -18.63
C LEU A 151 -24.83 25.32 -18.81
N ARG A 152 -26.11 24.97 -18.97
CA ARG A 152 -26.54 23.57 -19.20
C ARG A 152 -25.87 22.96 -20.44
N THR A 153 -25.82 23.72 -21.53
CA THR A 153 -25.15 23.28 -22.78
C THR A 153 -23.67 23.03 -22.55
N TRP A 154 -23.00 23.92 -21.79
CA TRP A 154 -21.61 23.72 -21.44
C TRP A 154 -21.40 22.49 -20.55
N LEU A 155 -22.23 22.29 -19.53
CA LEU A 155 -22.17 21.10 -18.67
C LEU A 155 -22.35 19.80 -19.45
N ALA A 156 -23.30 19.77 -20.40
CA ALA A 156 -23.50 18.61 -21.28
C ALA A 156 -22.25 18.30 -22.12
N SER A 157 -21.51 19.33 -22.56
CA SER A 157 -20.23 19.13 -23.27
C SER A 157 -19.09 18.59 -22.39
N LYS A 158 -19.29 18.54 -21.07
CA LYS A 158 -18.31 18.14 -20.06
C LYS A 158 -18.73 16.90 -19.27
N GLN A 159 -19.67 16.10 -19.78
CA GLN A 159 -20.10 14.85 -19.14
C GLN A 159 -18.88 13.96 -18.79
N GLY A 160 -18.82 13.51 -17.54
CA GLY A 160 -17.73 12.68 -17.01
C GLY A 160 -16.41 13.39 -16.71
N LEU A 161 -16.30 14.71 -16.95
CA LEU A 161 -15.08 15.49 -16.66
C LEU A 161 -15.17 16.30 -15.35
N LEU A 162 -16.39 16.59 -14.87
CA LEU A 162 -16.60 17.33 -13.62
C LEU A 162 -16.64 16.37 -12.42
N TRP A 163 -16.03 16.80 -11.32
CA TRP A 163 -15.98 15.99 -10.10
C TRP A 163 -17.31 16.06 -9.32
N PRO A 164 -17.67 15.01 -8.57
CA PRO A 164 -18.88 15.00 -7.74
C PRO A 164 -18.96 16.17 -6.75
N ASP A 165 -17.84 16.54 -6.14
CA ASP A 165 -17.76 17.67 -5.20
C ASP A 165 -18.01 19.03 -5.88
N THR A 166 -17.62 19.17 -7.16
CA THR A 166 -17.90 20.36 -7.97
C THR A 166 -19.40 20.47 -8.24
N LEU A 167 -20.03 19.38 -8.68
CA LEU A 167 -21.47 19.33 -8.94
C LEU A 167 -22.27 19.61 -7.66
N THR A 168 -21.85 19.04 -6.53
CA THR A 168 -22.43 19.29 -5.20
C THR A 168 -22.29 20.76 -4.79
N SER A 169 -21.13 21.37 -5.05
CA SER A 169 -20.89 22.79 -4.76
C SER A 169 -21.79 23.70 -5.61
N MET A 170 -21.93 23.40 -6.91
CA MET A 170 -22.84 24.12 -7.81
C MET A 170 -24.30 23.96 -7.37
N CYS A 171 -24.73 22.74 -7.02
CA CYS A 171 -26.06 22.46 -6.47
C CYS A 171 -26.34 23.34 -5.25
N ARG A 172 -25.40 23.40 -4.29
CA ARG A 172 -25.52 24.23 -3.09
C ARG A 172 -25.66 25.72 -3.40
N ILE A 173 -25.01 26.20 -4.46
CA ILE A 173 -25.10 27.60 -4.90
C ILE A 173 -26.47 27.87 -5.52
N ALA A 174 -26.89 27.02 -6.46
CA ALA A 174 -28.17 27.13 -7.16
C ALA A 174 -29.37 26.98 -6.20
N ALA A 175 -29.30 26.04 -5.26
CA ALA A 175 -30.37 25.75 -4.30
C ALA A 175 -30.76 26.91 -3.38
N ARG A 176 -29.91 27.94 -3.27
CA ARG A 176 -30.18 29.13 -2.46
C ARG A 176 -31.06 30.17 -3.15
N THR A 177 -31.35 29.97 -4.44
CA THR A 177 -32.17 30.89 -5.25
C THR A 177 -33.34 30.13 -5.85
N LYS A 178 -34.57 30.54 -5.50
CA LYS A 178 -35.80 29.84 -5.94
C LYS A 178 -35.89 29.64 -7.45
N ALA A 179 -35.44 30.62 -8.24
CA ALA A 179 -35.46 30.55 -9.71
C ALA A 179 -34.44 29.56 -10.31
N LEU A 180 -33.46 29.07 -9.55
CA LEU A 180 -32.47 28.08 -9.99
C LEU A 180 -32.75 26.67 -9.42
N SER A 181 -33.95 26.44 -8.88
CA SER A 181 -34.29 25.17 -8.20
C SER A 181 -34.20 23.96 -9.13
N GLU A 182 -34.62 24.10 -10.39
CA GLU A 182 -34.56 23.02 -11.39
C GLU A 182 -33.10 22.64 -11.69
N LEU A 183 -32.25 23.63 -11.99
CA LEU A 183 -30.81 23.43 -12.16
C LEU A 183 -30.16 22.76 -10.93
N ALA A 184 -30.57 23.17 -9.72
CA ALA A 184 -30.06 22.57 -8.49
C ALA A 184 -30.38 21.08 -8.37
N LEU A 185 -31.59 20.66 -8.80
CA LEU A 185 -31.99 19.25 -8.83
C LEU A 185 -31.24 18.47 -9.92
N GLU A 186 -31.10 19.03 -11.12
CA GLU A 186 -30.31 18.42 -12.21
C GLU A 186 -28.86 18.15 -11.76
N LEU A 187 -28.22 19.15 -11.13
CA LEU A 187 -26.87 19.03 -10.59
C LEU A 187 -26.78 18.00 -9.46
N ALA A 188 -27.82 17.90 -8.63
CA ALA A 188 -27.87 16.93 -7.54
C ALA A 188 -27.94 15.49 -8.07
N VAL A 189 -28.77 15.24 -9.09
CA VAL A 189 -28.86 13.93 -9.76
C VAL A 189 -27.54 13.57 -10.43
N ALA A 190 -26.92 14.50 -11.16
CA ALA A 190 -25.62 14.24 -11.78
C ALA A 190 -24.52 13.93 -10.76
N ALA A 191 -24.51 14.63 -9.61
CA ALA A 191 -23.59 14.34 -8.52
C ALA A 191 -23.85 12.94 -7.93
N TYR A 192 -25.11 12.59 -7.69
CA TYR A 192 -25.52 11.29 -7.18
C TYR A 192 -25.09 10.15 -8.11
N GLU A 193 -25.39 10.23 -9.40
CA GLU A 193 -25.00 9.22 -10.40
C GLU A 193 -23.48 9.06 -10.47
N SER A 194 -22.73 10.16 -10.37
CA SER A 194 -21.27 10.11 -10.33
C SER A 194 -20.73 9.48 -9.04
N LEU A 195 -21.39 9.69 -7.89
CA LEU A 195 -21.02 9.08 -6.61
C LEU A 195 -21.34 7.59 -6.55
N GLU A 196 -22.40 7.12 -7.22
CA GLU A 196 -22.70 5.68 -7.32
C GLU A 196 -21.68 4.92 -8.17
N GLN A 197 -21.09 5.59 -9.18
CA GLN A 197 -20.02 5.03 -10.00
C GLN A 197 -18.63 5.15 -9.33
N SER A 198 -18.51 5.99 -8.30
CA SER A 198 -17.25 6.19 -7.59
C SER A 198 -16.78 4.93 -6.86
N ARG A 199 -15.45 4.74 -6.83
CA ARG A 199 -14.74 3.72 -6.05
C ARG A 199 -13.96 4.32 -4.87
N GLU A 200 -14.29 5.55 -4.48
CA GLU A 200 -13.74 6.15 -3.26
C GLU A 200 -14.20 5.36 -2.01
N ASP A 201 -13.44 5.47 -0.92
CA ASP A 201 -13.73 4.79 0.33
C ASP A 201 -15.09 5.22 0.95
N ALA A 202 -15.65 4.39 1.84
CA ALA A 202 -16.96 4.66 2.46
C ALA A 202 -16.99 5.98 3.25
N GLU A 203 -15.90 6.40 3.88
CA GLU A 203 -15.88 7.63 4.66
C GLU A 203 -16.02 8.83 3.72
N ALA A 204 -15.19 8.90 2.68
CA ALA A 204 -15.25 9.90 1.63
C ALA A 204 -16.63 9.93 0.95
N ARG A 205 -17.20 8.77 0.63
CA ARG A 205 -18.54 8.65 0.03
C ARG A 205 -19.62 9.11 1.00
N THR A 206 -19.60 8.66 2.26
CA THR A 206 -20.56 9.06 3.30
C THR A 206 -20.55 10.58 3.46
N ASP A 207 -19.37 11.17 3.55
CA ASP A 207 -19.17 12.62 3.59
C ASP A 207 -19.75 13.32 2.35
N ALA A 208 -19.47 12.80 1.16
CA ALA A 208 -19.96 13.36 -0.10
C ALA A 208 -21.51 13.31 -0.18
N TYR A 209 -22.14 12.20 0.18
CA TYR A 209 -23.60 12.11 0.25
C TYR A 209 -24.20 13.05 1.30
N GLN A 210 -23.55 13.21 2.47
CA GLN A 210 -23.98 14.19 3.47
C GLN A 210 -23.88 15.63 2.95
N ARG A 211 -22.81 15.98 2.23
CA ARG A 211 -22.64 17.29 1.58
C ARG A 211 -23.70 17.51 0.50
N LEU A 212 -24.01 16.49 -0.30
CA LEU A 212 -25.04 16.53 -1.34
C LEU A 212 -26.44 16.68 -0.75
N ALA A 213 -26.78 15.90 0.29
CA ALA A 213 -28.02 16.03 1.03
C ALA A 213 -28.20 17.45 1.57
N ARG A 214 -27.16 18.01 2.20
CA ARG A 214 -27.15 19.40 2.68
C ARG A 214 -27.27 20.43 1.54
N ALA A 215 -26.69 20.15 0.38
CA ALA A 215 -26.73 21.04 -0.77
C ALA A 215 -28.15 21.17 -1.35
N VAL A 216 -28.86 20.05 -1.51
CA VAL A 216 -30.20 20.02 -2.13
C VAL A 216 -31.34 20.29 -1.14
N PHE A 217 -31.10 20.16 0.18
CA PHE A 217 -32.09 20.35 1.24
C PHE A 217 -32.97 21.61 1.14
N PRO A 218 -32.44 22.80 0.75
CA PRO A 218 -33.27 24.00 0.60
C PRO A 218 -34.33 23.90 -0.50
N VAL A 219 -34.11 23.03 -1.51
CA VAL A 219 -34.98 22.86 -2.68
C VAL A 219 -35.90 21.66 -2.51
N SER A 220 -35.36 20.50 -2.10
CA SER A 220 -36.12 19.27 -1.95
C SER A 220 -35.68 18.48 -0.72
N ARG A 221 -36.59 18.39 0.25
CA ARG A 221 -36.36 17.58 1.46
C ARG A 221 -36.42 16.08 1.18
N SER A 222 -37.22 15.64 0.21
CA SER A 222 -37.33 14.22 -0.14
C SER A 222 -36.05 13.72 -0.80
N GLU A 223 -35.47 14.48 -1.73
CA GLU A 223 -34.18 14.15 -2.35
C GLU A 223 -33.06 14.15 -1.30
N ALA A 224 -33.02 15.18 -0.44
CA ALA A 224 -32.04 15.25 0.64
C ALA A 224 -32.13 14.06 1.59
N ALA A 225 -33.35 13.58 1.90
CA ALA A 225 -33.55 12.38 2.72
C ALA A 225 -32.98 11.13 2.03
N VAL A 226 -33.27 10.91 0.74
CA VAL A 226 -32.73 9.77 -0.02
C VAL A 226 -31.19 9.77 -0.02
N PHE A 227 -30.56 10.92 -0.28
CA PHE A 227 -29.09 11.00 -0.27
C PHE A 227 -28.52 10.80 1.13
N PHE A 228 -29.19 11.30 2.18
CA PHE A 228 -28.76 11.09 3.55
C PHE A 228 -28.91 9.62 3.99
N ASP A 229 -30.03 8.98 3.65
CA ASP A 229 -30.28 7.57 3.92
C ASP A 229 -29.24 6.69 3.21
N ARG A 230 -28.83 7.07 1.99
CA ARG A 230 -27.72 6.40 1.29
C ARG A 230 -26.38 6.53 2.03
N ALA A 231 -26.11 7.69 2.65
CA ALA A 231 -24.93 7.88 3.49
C ALA A 231 -24.97 6.97 4.73
N VAL A 232 -26.14 6.86 5.38
CA VAL A 232 -26.36 5.96 6.53
C VAL A 232 -26.17 4.50 6.11
N GLU A 233 -26.72 4.11 4.97
CA GLU A 233 -26.59 2.76 4.43
C GLU A 233 -25.12 2.39 4.19
N ILE A 234 -24.34 3.26 3.54
CA ILE A 234 -22.91 3.04 3.28
C ILE A 234 -22.12 2.96 4.59
N SER A 235 -22.35 3.89 5.51
CA SER A 235 -21.71 3.90 6.83
C SER A 235 -22.06 2.65 7.66
N SER A 236 -23.24 2.06 7.47
CA SER A 236 -23.67 0.86 8.18
C SER A 236 -23.07 -0.45 7.66
N ARG A 237 -22.53 -0.46 6.43
CA ARG A 237 -22.04 -1.67 5.77
C ARG A 237 -20.62 -2.04 6.22
N ILE A 238 -19.73 -1.04 6.30
CA ILE A 238 -18.33 -1.18 6.75
C ILE A 238 -17.98 0.08 7.55
N GLY A 239 -18.01 -0.04 8.88
CA GLY A 239 -17.72 1.07 9.80
C GLY A 239 -16.28 1.11 10.30
N ASP A 240 -16.05 1.88 11.37
CA ASP A 240 -14.74 2.04 12.03
C ASP A 240 -14.14 0.69 12.48
N GLU A 241 -14.97 -0.33 12.67
CA GLU A 241 -14.58 -1.70 13.05
C GLU A 241 -14.01 -2.54 11.91
N ASN A 242 -13.90 -2.02 10.68
CA ASN A 242 -13.46 -2.77 9.49
C ASN A 242 -12.18 -3.59 9.73
N LEU A 243 -11.15 -2.98 10.33
CA LEU A 243 -9.87 -3.66 10.60
C LEU A 243 -10.00 -4.75 11.68
N ASP A 244 -10.83 -4.54 12.70
CA ASP A 244 -11.08 -5.54 13.74
C ASP A 244 -11.91 -6.70 13.17
N ARG A 245 -12.91 -6.41 12.33
CA ARG A 245 -13.69 -7.40 11.57
C ARG A 245 -12.81 -8.22 10.64
N TRP A 246 -11.92 -7.57 9.88
CA TRP A 246 -10.96 -8.25 9.02
C TRP A 246 -10.02 -9.16 9.81
N SER A 247 -9.46 -8.63 10.91
CA SER A 247 -8.64 -9.43 11.83
C SER A 247 -9.39 -10.64 12.34
N ALA A 248 -10.67 -10.51 12.70
CA ALA A 248 -11.51 -11.63 13.12
C ALA A 248 -11.70 -12.69 12.03
N LEU A 249 -11.96 -12.29 10.78
CA LEU A 249 -12.02 -13.22 9.64
C LEU A 249 -10.70 -13.95 9.44
N LEU A 250 -9.56 -13.28 9.61
CA LEU A 250 -8.24 -13.91 9.55
C LEU A 250 -8.02 -14.95 10.66
N HIS A 251 -8.43 -14.67 11.90
CA HIS A 251 -8.34 -15.67 12.98
C HIS A 251 -9.19 -16.92 12.68
N LEU A 252 -10.38 -16.73 12.13
CA LEU A 252 -11.25 -17.83 11.73
C LEU A 252 -10.64 -18.63 10.57
N ALA A 253 -10.08 -17.95 9.56
CA ALA A 253 -9.39 -18.60 8.44
C ALA A 253 -8.14 -19.38 8.89
N GLU A 254 -7.35 -18.82 9.80
CA GLU A 254 -6.21 -19.51 10.42
C GLU A 254 -6.66 -20.75 11.23
N ALA A 255 -7.77 -20.66 11.97
CA ALA A 255 -8.35 -21.79 12.70
C ALA A 255 -9.00 -22.84 11.78
N SER A 256 -9.40 -22.45 10.57
CA SER A 256 -9.95 -23.34 9.53
C SER A 256 -8.89 -24.08 8.73
N ALA A 257 -7.60 -23.73 8.91
CA ALA A 257 -6.50 -24.30 8.18
C ALA A 257 -6.25 -25.77 8.59
N GLU A 258 -6.16 -26.66 7.60
CA GLU A 258 -5.84 -28.06 7.81
C GLU A 258 -5.03 -28.62 6.63
N ASP A 259 -3.85 -29.17 6.92
CA ASP A 259 -2.87 -29.59 5.92
C ASP A 259 -3.37 -30.64 4.91
N ASN A 260 -4.37 -31.43 5.28
CA ASN A 260 -4.92 -32.53 4.48
C ASN A 260 -6.32 -32.25 3.93
N HIS A 261 -6.91 -31.08 4.23
CA HIS A 261 -8.26 -30.72 3.80
C HIS A 261 -8.26 -29.31 3.20
N ALA A 262 -7.93 -29.24 1.92
CA ALA A 262 -7.91 -27.97 1.20
C ALA A 262 -9.32 -27.38 1.04
N ARG A 263 -9.47 -26.09 1.36
CA ARG A 263 -10.71 -25.31 1.28
C ARG A 263 -10.59 -24.19 0.21
N PRO A 264 -10.55 -24.53 -1.09
CA PRO A 264 -10.28 -23.54 -2.14
C PRO A 264 -11.39 -22.50 -2.28
N GLN A 265 -12.65 -22.88 -2.04
CA GLN A 265 -13.79 -21.95 -2.06
C GLN A 265 -13.67 -20.91 -0.93
N SER A 266 -13.43 -21.34 0.31
CA SER A 266 -13.20 -20.42 1.44
C SER A 266 -12.02 -19.48 1.18
N ALA A 267 -10.92 -20.00 0.63
CA ALA A 267 -9.76 -19.17 0.27
C ALA A 267 -10.13 -18.10 -0.77
N TYR A 268 -10.90 -18.46 -1.80
CA TYR A 268 -11.33 -17.50 -2.82
C TYR A 268 -12.30 -16.45 -2.27
N ARG A 269 -13.29 -16.87 -1.47
CA ARG A 269 -14.24 -15.94 -0.84
C ARG A 269 -13.53 -14.96 0.10
N LEU A 270 -12.57 -15.46 0.89
CA LEU A 270 -11.72 -14.61 1.73
C LEU A 270 -10.92 -13.60 0.90
N ALA A 271 -10.38 -14.02 -0.25
CA ALA A 271 -9.65 -13.12 -1.14
C ALA A 271 -10.53 -12.01 -1.75
N ARG A 272 -11.76 -12.32 -2.16
CA ARG A 272 -12.73 -11.31 -2.62
C ARG A 272 -13.03 -10.28 -1.54
N VAL A 273 -13.25 -10.76 -0.31
CA VAL A 273 -13.49 -9.89 0.84
C VAL A 273 -12.23 -9.09 1.21
N ALA A 274 -11.02 -9.63 1.03
CA ALA A 274 -9.78 -8.89 1.27
C ALA A 274 -9.69 -7.64 0.38
N GLU A 275 -10.05 -7.77 -0.91
CA GLU A 275 -10.08 -6.66 -1.86
C GLU A 275 -11.07 -5.58 -1.39
N LEU A 276 -12.31 -5.98 -1.06
CA LEU A 276 -13.32 -5.07 -0.51
C LEU A 276 -12.85 -4.38 0.77
N THR A 277 -12.37 -5.14 1.76
CA THR A 277 -11.91 -4.61 3.04
C THR A 277 -10.82 -3.56 2.86
N TYR A 278 -9.88 -3.78 1.92
CA TYR A 278 -8.77 -2.88 1.67
C TYR A 278 -9.20 -1.53 1.10
N GLU A 279 -10.29 -1.47 0.32
CA GLU A 279 -10.87 -0.20 -0.16
C GLU A 279 -11.23 0.76 0.98
N TYR A 280 -11.46 0.23 2.18
CA TYR A 280 -11.80 0.99 3.39
C TYR A 280 -10.61 1.17 4.35
N VAL A 281 -9.37 0.93 3.90
CA VAL A 281 -8.17 1.10 4.73
C VAL A 281 -7.45 2.39 4.37
N ALA A 282 -7.45 3.35 5.30
CA ALA A 282 -6.84 4.66 5.10
C ALA A 282 -5.33 4.65 4.79
N ARG A 283 -4.58 3.61 5.20
CA ARG A 283 -3.13 3.49 4.94
C ARG A 283 -2.72 2.03 4.78
N ASP A 284 -1.94 1.72 3.74
CA ASP A 284 -1.44 0.36 3.43
C ASP A 284 -0.82 -0.34 4.65
N LYS A 285 -0.10 0.39 5.51
CA LYS A 285 0.54 -0.17 6.71
C LYS A 285 -0.43 -0.76 7.73
N HIS A 286 -1.72 -0.42 7.70
CA HIS A 286 -2.73 -0.92 8.65
C HIS A 286 -3.33 -2.26 8.21
N PHE A 287 -3.25 -2.60 6.92
CA PHE A 287 -3.77 -3.86 6.41
C PHE A 287 -2.74 -4.98 6.64
N ASP A 288 -3.18 -6.10 7.24
CA ASP A 288 -2.27 -7.21 7.57
C ASP A 288 -2.03 -8.13 6.36
N TRP A 289 -1.22 -7.65 5.42
CA TRP A 289 -0.84 -8.40 4.22
C TRP A 289 -0.21 -9.75 4.51
N ARG A 290 0.58 -9.85 5.59
CA ARG A 290 1.25 -11.10 5.96
C ARG A 290 0.23 -12.14 6.38
N ARG A 291 -0.62 -11.82 7.36
CA ARG A 291 -1.64 -12.76 7.84
C ARG A 291 -2.67 -13.08 6.76
N THR A 292 -3.01 -12.13 5.90
CA THR A 292 -3.88 -12.38 4.75
C THR A 292 -3.32 -13.50 3.86
N VAL A 293 -2.06 -13.41 3.45
CA VAL A 293 -1.42 -14.44 2.61
C VAL A 293 -1.25 -15.75 3.37
N GLU A 294 -0.85 -15.70 4.65
CA GLU A 294 -0.69 -16.89 5.50
C GLU A 294 -2.02 -17.62 5.73
N ALA A 295 -3.13 -16.90 5.91
CA ALA A 295 -4.48 -17.45 6.03
C ALA A 295 -4.96 -18.10 4.72
N LEU A 296 -4.74 -17.44 3.57
CA LEU A 296 -5.05 -18.02 2.25
C LEU A 296 -4.27 -19.33 2.02
N LEU A 297 -2.99 -19.35 2.39
CA LEU A 297 -2.15 -20.54 2.30
C LEU A 297 -2.65 -21.66 3.22
N GLY A 298 -3.07 -21.32 4.45
CA GLY A 298 -3.63 -22.26 5.41
C GLY A 298 -4.94 -22.89 4.93
N LEU A 299 -5.82 -22.11 4.31
CA LEU A 299 -7.05 -22.61 3.71
C LEU A 299 -6.78 -23.49 2.48
N CYS A 300 -5.96 -23.01 1.54
CA CYS A 300 -5.56 -23.79 0.37
C CYS A 300 -4.32 -23.19 -0.31
N ALA A 301 -3.14 -23.77 -0.07
CA ALA A 301 -1.87 -23.29 -0.62
C ALA A 301 -1.83 -23.15 -2.16
N PRO A 302 -2.31 -24.12 -2.96
CA PRO A 302 -2.45 -23.93 -4.41
C PRO A 302 -3.39 -22.78 -4.77
N SER A 303 -4.54 -22.65 -4.08
CA SER A 303 -5.49 -21.54 -4.31
C SER A 303 -4.83 -20.19 -4.05
N ALA A 304 -4.09 -20.05 -2.95
CA ALA A 304 -3.38 -18.81 -2.63
C ALA A 304 -2.46 -18.36 -3.78
N LEU A 305 -1.67 -19.25 -4.39
CA LEU A 305 -0.81 -18.89 -5.53
C LEU A 305 -1.61 -18.48 -6.78
N THR A 306 -2.77 -19.11 -7.03
CA THR A 306 -3.68 -18.67 -8.12
C THR A 306 -4.29 -17.29 -7.85
N ILE A 307 -4.66 -17.03 -6.59
CA ILE A 307 -5.21 -15.75 -6.13
C ILE A 307 -4.15 -14.65 -6.26
N LEU A 308 -2.93 -14.90 -5.77
CA LEU A 308 -1.83 -13.94 -5.89
C LEU A 308 -1.47 -13.62 -7.35
N SER A 309 -1.61 -14.59 -8.26
CA SER A 309 -1.44 -14.34 -9.70
C SER A 309 -2.49 -13.37 -10.23
N ARG A 310 -3.76 -13.54 -9.83
CA ARG A 310 -4.86 -12.65 -10.22
C ARG A 310 -4.76 -11.27 -9.56
N TRP A 311 -4.35 -11.22 -8.28
CA TRP A 311 -4.08 -9.97 -7.57
C TRP A 311 -2.95 -9.16 -8.21
N ARG A 312 -1.91 -9.82 -8.74
CA ARG A 312 -0.89 -9.14 -9.56
C ARG A 312 -1.51 -8.49 -10.79
N ASP A 313 -2.44 -9.16 -11.46
CA ASP A 313 -3.09 -8.65 -12.66
C ASP A 313 -4.05 -7.47 -12.34
N ARG A 314 -4.66 -7.45 -11.16
CA ARG A 314 -5.51 -6.34 -10.64
C ARG A 314 -4.74 -5.22 -9.93
N ASP A 315 -3.43 -5.35 -9.79
CA ASP A 315 -2.61 -4.44 -8.97
C ASP A 315 -3.07 -4.34 -7.51
N PHE A 316 -3.58 -5.45 -6.96
CA PHE A 316 -4.03 -5.53 -5.57
C PHE A 316 -2.87 -5.80 -4.61
N GLY A 317 -2.40 -4.74 -3.96
CA GLY A 317 -1.19 -4.76 -3.13
C GLY A 317 0.08 -4.95 -3.97
N SER A 318 1.24 -5.01 -3.32
CA SER A 318 2.51 -5.27 -4.03
C SER A 318 2.68 -6.78 -4.31
N ALA A 319 2.60 -7.17 -5.58
CA ALA A 319 2.81 -8.57 -6.00
C ALA A 319 4.16 -9.14 -5.53
N GLU A 320 5.19 -8.30 -5.49
CA GLU A 320 6.52 -8.55 -4.94
C GLU A 320 6.42 -8.97 -3.47
N ARG A 321 5.81 -8.12 -2.64
CA ARG A 321 5.62 -8.36 -1.21
C ARG A 321 4.84 -9.66 -0.97
N LEU A 322 3.73 -9.85 -1.67
CA LEU A 322 2.82 -10.97 -1.47
C LEU A 322 3.44 -12.30 -1.89
N LEU A 323 4.13 -12.34 -3.04
CA LEU A 323 4.84 -13.52 -3.50
C LEU A 323 5.95 -13.92 -2.51
N ARG A 324 6.71 -12.96 -1.97
CA ARG A 324 7.74 -13.24 -0.97
C ARG A 324 7.14 -13.89 0.29
N ILE A 325 6.03 -13.36 0.80
CA ILE A 325 5.34 -13.94 1.97
C ILE A 325 4.91 -15.39 1.65
N ALA A 326 4.34 -15.60 0.47
CA ALA A 326 3.86 -16.92 0.08
C ALA A 326 5.01 -17.94 -0.03
N VAL A 327 6.07 -17.59 -0.76
CA VAL A 327 7.22 -18.47 -0.98
C VAL A 327 7.91 -18.81 0.33
N TYR A 328 8.15 -17.85 1.22
CA TYR A 328 8.77 -18.15 2.52
C TYR A 328 7.90 -19.01 3.42
N SER A 329 6.58 -18.81 3.39
CA SER A 329 5.65 -19.63 4.17
C SER A 329 5.60 -21.07 3.64
N LEU A 330 5.57 -21.25 2.32
CA LEU A 330 5.61 -22.56 1.67
C LEU A 330 6.94 -23.31 1.89
N VAL A 331 8.07 -22.60 1.89
CA VAL A 331 9.38 -23.18 2.23
C VAL A 331 9.42 -23.62 3.69
N ARG A 332 8.92 -22.79 4.62
CA ARG A 332 8.85 -23.14 6.04
C ARG A 332 7.95 -24.36 6.29
N ALA A 333 6.86 -24.47 5.54
CA ALA A 333 5.95 -25.62 5.58
C ALA A 333 6.45 -26.86 4.82
N GLY A 334 7.64 -26.81 4.20
CA GLY A 334 8.20 -27.92 3.42
C GLY A 334 7.42 -28.23 2.12
N ARG A 335 6.54 -27.34 1.67
CA ARG A 335 5.77 -27.46 0.42
C ARG A 335 6.55 -26.95 -0.80
N LEU A 336 7.60 -26.16 -0.57
CA LEU A 336 8.60 -25.74 -1.56
C LEU A 336 10.02 -25.99 -0.98
N PRO A 337 11.06 -26.14 -1.83
CA PRO A 337 12.41 -26.43 -1.40
C PRO A 337 13.13 -25.15 -0.98
N ALA A 338 14.17 -25.27 -0.16
CA ALA A 338 14.97 -24.12 0.30
C ALA A 338 15.61 -23.31 -0.86
N LEU A 339 15.76 -23.90 -2.05
CA LEU A 339 16.26 -23.22 -3.25
C LEU A 339 15.23 -22.29 -3.92
N ALA A 340 13.94 -22.36 -3.58
CA ALA A 340 12.89 -21.59 -4.27
C ALA A 340 13.15 -20.07 -4.29
N PRO A 341 13.51 -19.39 -3.18
CA PRO A 341 13.80 -17.95 -3.20
C PRO A 341 14.97 -17.58 -4.13
N ILE A 342 15.97 -18.47 -4.25
CA ILE A 342 17.11 -18.28 -5.16
C ILE A 342 16.67 -18.42 -6.62
N ALA A 343 15.87 -19.44 -6.93
CA ALA A 343 15.36 -19.66 -8.27
C ALA A 343 14.41 -18.53 -8.73
N LEU A 344 13.66 -17.93 -7.80
CA LEU A 344 12.74 -16.83 -8.05
C LEU A 344 13.36 -15.44 -7.85
N SER A 345 14.67 -15.36 -7.57
CA SER A 345 15.40 -14.12 -7.27
C SER A 345 15.34 -13.05 -8.38
N ALA A 346 14.98 -13.44 -9.60
CA ALA A 346 14.77 -12.51 -10.71
C ALA A 346 13.44 -11.75 -10.61
N LEU A 347 12.44 -12.31 -9.92
CA LEU A 347 11.21 -11.60 -9.58
C LEU A 347 11.56 -10.60 -8.48
N ASN A 348 11.21 -9.33 -8.64
CA ASN A 348 11.68 -8.26 -7.76
C ASN A 348 11.00 -8.25 -6.37
N ALA A 349 11.14 -9.31 -5.55
CA ALA A 349 10.31 -9.52 -4.37
C ALA A 349 10.90 -9.05 -3.02
N ASP A 350 11.93 -8.18 -3.01
CA ASP A 350 12.71 -7.83 -1.80
C ASP A 350 13.20 -9.08 -1.03
N TRP A 351 13.78 -10.04 -1.75
CA TRP A 351 14.31 -11.28 -1.19
C TRP A 351 15.43 -11.01 -0.17
N ASP A 352 15.48 -11.81 0.90
CA ASP A 352 16.61 -11.84 1.84
C ASP A 352 17.79 -12.58 1.22
N ARG A 353 18.45 -11.89 0.27
CA ARG A 353 19.41 -12.48 -0.67
C ARG A 353 20.47 -13.36 0.00
N LEU A 354 21.10 -12.86 1.07
CA LEU A 354 22.18 -13.59 1.75
C LEU A 354 21.65 -14.79 2.53
N ASP A 355 20.58 -14.62 3.31
CA ASP A 355 20.07 -15.71 4.14
C ASP A 355 19.31 -16.75 3.31
N ASP A 356 18.77 -16.39 2.14
CA ASP A 356 18.25 -17.33 1.14
C ASP A 356 19.37 -18.23 0.59
N VAL A 357 20.52 -17.65 0.24
CA VAL A 357 21.68 -18.40 -0.24
C VAL A 357 22.21 -19.34 0.83
N LYS A 358 22.34 -18.88 2.09
CA LYS A 358 22.77 -19.75 3.20
C LYS A 358 21.82 -20.92 3.39
N ARG A 359 20.50 -20.66 3.47
CA ARG A 359 19.48 -21.71 3.66
C ARG A 359 19.53 -22.77 2.56
N ALA A 360 19.71 -22.38 1.30
CA ALA A 360 19.82 -23.34 0.21
C ALA A 360 21.13 -24.15 0.25
N ILE A 361 22.25 -23.53 0.64
CA ILE A 361 23.54 -24.22 0.80
C ILE A 361 23.47 -25.24 1.95
N GLU A 362 22.86 -24.84 3.07
CA GLU A 362 22.68 -25.69 4.26
C GLU A 362 21.77 -26.90 3.97
N ALA A 363 20.73 -26.70 3.17
CA ALA A 363 19.80 -27.75 2.77
C ALA A 363 20.38 -28.74 1.73
N GLU A 364 21.47 -28.36 1.04
CA GLU A 364 22.08 -29.19 -0.01
C GLU A 364 23.28 -29.98 0.54
N THR A 365 23.46 -31.20 0.04
CA THR A 365 24.56 -32.09 0.45
C THR A 365 25.69 -32.12 -0.57
N ASP A 366 25.37 -31.94 -1.86
CA ASP A 366 26.34 -31.96 -2.95
C ASP A 366 27.14 -30.63 -3.01
N PRO A 367 28.49 -30.67 -2.86
CA PRO A 367 29.34 -29.48 -2.96
C PRO A 367 29.19 -28.71 -4.29
N ASP A 368 28.95 -29.39 -5.41
CA ASP A 368 28.79 -28.75 -6.71
C ASP A 368 27.47 -27.98 -6.79
N ARG A 369 26.40 -28.55 -6.23
CA ARG A 369 25.10 -27.88 -6.14
C ARG A 369 25.09 -26.71 -5.17
N ARG A 370 25.85 -26.79 -4.06
CA ARG A 370 26.09 -25.64 -3.16
C ARG A 370 26.74 -24.48 -3.90
N ARG A 371 27.83 -24.75 -4.65
CA ARG A 371 28.49 -23.74 -5.49
C ARG A 371 27.56 -23.17 -6.55
N LEU A 372 26.72 -24.01 -7.15
CA LEU A 372 25.74 -23.59 -8.14
C LEU A 372 24.68 -22.64 -7.55
N ALA A 373 24.09 -23.00 -6.40
CA ALA A 373 23.12 -22.15 -5.69
C ALA A 373 23.71 -20.78 -5.34
N LEU A 374 24.95 -20.75 -4.84
CA LEU A 374 25.69 -19.52 -4.56
C LEU A 374 25.87 -18.67 -5.81
N ARG A 375 26.31 -19.25 -6.94
CA ARG A 375 26.52 -18.49 -8.19
C ARG A 375 25.23 -17.95 -8.78
N VAL A 376 24.14 -18.73 -8.75
CA VAL A 376 22.83 -18.28 -9.24
C VAL A 376 22.29 -17.15 -8.39
N GLY A 377 22.34 -17.27 -7.06
CA GLY A 377 21.96 -16.19 -6.15
C GLY A 377 22.81 -14.94 -6.34
N TYR A 378 24.13 -15.09 -6.39
CA TYR A 378 25.08 -14.00 -6.60
C TYR A 378 24.81 -13.21 -7.87
N ARG A 379 24.44 -13.87 -8.96
CA ARG A 379 24.12 -13.21 -10.24
C ARG A 379 23.06 -12.13 -10.08
N TYR A 380 21.99 -12.40 -9.34
CA TYR A 380 20.89 -11.46 -9.15
C TYR A 380 21.12 -10.48 -8.00
N MET A 381 22.02 -10.78 -7.07
CA MET A 381 22.47 -9.78 -6.08
C MET A 381 23.23 -8.63 -6.74
N ARG A 382 23.94 -8.87 -7.85
CA ARG A 382 24.75 -7.84 -8.53
C ARG A 382 23.95 -6.71 -9.16
N VAL A 383 22.63 -6.86 -9.32
CA VAL A 383 21.78 -5.83 -9.95
C VAL A 383 21.24 -4.80 -8.96
N ASP A 384 21.28 -5.09 -7.65
CA ASP A 384 20.73 -4.23 -6.60
C ASP A 384 21.82 -3.76 -5.62
N PRO A 385 21.69 -2.57 -5.02
CA PRO A 385 22.55 -2.15 -3.92
C PRO A 385 22.25 -2.98 -2.67
N HIS A 386 23.31 -3.38 -1.96
CA HIS A 386 23.21 -4.12 -0.69
C HIS A 386 24.17 -3.57 0.35
N SER A 387 23.86 -3.81 1.63
CA SER A 387 24.68 -3.38 2.76
C SER A 387 26.06 -4.04 2.77
N GLU A 388 27.03 -3.40 3.44
CA GLU A 388 28.36 -3.99 3.65
C GLU A 388 28.28 -5.40 4.25
N LYS A 389 27.41 -5.59 5.28
CA LYS A 389 27.20 -6.88 5.93
C LYS A 389 26.79 -7.97 4.94
N THR A 390 25.94 -7.62 3.97
CA THR A 390 25.46 -8.56 2.94
C THR A 390 26.61 -8.98 2.03
N TRP A 391 27.36 -8.01 1.48
CA TRP A 391 28.49 -8.30 0.60
C TRP A 391 29.64 -9.04 1.29
N ALA A 392 29.93 -8.68 2.54
CA ALA A 392 30.93 -9.38 3.34
C ALA A 392 30.53 -10.85 3.56
N GLY A 393 29.26 -11.10 3.87
CA GLY A 393 28.71 -12.45 4.02
C GLY A 393 28.81 -13.27 2.73
N VAL A 394 28.50 -12.68 1.57
CA VAL A 394 28.64 -13.37 0.27
C VAL A 394 30.10 -13.66 -0.07
N SER A 395 31.01 -12.71 0.17
CA SER A 395 32.46 -12.92 -0.03
C SER A 395 32.97 -14.08 0.82
N GLU A 396 32.52 -14.19 2.07
CA GLU A 396 32.86 -15.31 2.95
C GLU A 396 32.33 -16.64 2.43
N LEU A 397 31.09 -16.69 1.95
CA LEU A 397 30.51 -17.89 1.34
C LEU A 397 31.29 -18.33 0.10
N GLY A 398 31.71 -17.38 -0.75
CA GLY A 398 32.58 -17.64 -1.90
C GLY A 398 33.90 -18.31 -1.51
N ARG A 399 34.57 -17.77 -0.48
CA ARG A 399 35.83 -18.32 0.05
C ARG A 399 35.63 -19.69 0.70
N THR A 400 34.59 -19.87 1.50
CA THR A 400 34.28 -21.12 2.21
C THR A 400 34.01 -22.28 1.25
N HIS A 401 33.26 -22.03 0.18
CA HIS A 401 32.86 -23.08 -0.78
C HIS A 401 33.75 -23.18 -2.02
N GLY A 402 34.82 -22.37 -2.10
CA GLY A 402 35.74 -22.33 -3.23
C GLY A 402 35.05 -21.94 -4.54
N SER A 403 34.09 -21.01 -4.49
CA SER A 403 33.39 -20.50 -5.67
C SER A 403 33.98 -19.16 -6.10
N ASP A 404 34.31 -19.06 -7.39
CA ASP A 404 34.69 -17.79 -7.99
C ASP A 404 33.47 -16.86 -8.10
N LEU A 405 33.58 -15.67 -7.51
CA LEU A 405 32.55 -14.64 -7.47
C LEU A 405 33.12 -13.33 -8.03
N PRO A 406 33.03 -13.11 -9.35
CA PRO A 406 33.67 -11.96 -9.99
C PRO A 406 33.07 -10.65 -9.49
N ASP A 407 33.90 -9.62 -9.33
CA ASP A 407 33.56 -8.28 -8.83
C ASP A 407 33.17 -8.16 -7.34
N VAL A 408 33.17 -9.26 -6.56
CA VAL A 408 32.64 -9.22 -5.18
C VAL A 408 33.39 -8.22 -4.29
N ASP A 409 34.72 -8.12 -4.44
CA ASP A 409 35.55 -7.19 -3.67
C ASP A 409 35.28 -5.72 -4.05
N ARG A 410 35.03 -5.47 -5.35
CA ARG A 410 34.67 -4.13 -5.84
C ARG A 410 33.31 -3.69 -5.28
N LEU A 411 32.34 -4.60 -5.23
CA LEU A 411 31.00 -4.34 -4.68
C LEU A 411 31.04 -4.12 -3.17
N LEU A 412 31.82 -4.92 -2.44
CA LEU A 412 32.06 -4.73 -1.01
C LEU A 412 32.72 -3.38 -0.71
N ALA A 413 33.73 -2.99 -1.49
CA ALA A 413 34.39 -1.69 -1.35
C ALA A 413 33.42 -0.51 -1.62
N ALA A 414 32.56 -0.63 -2.64
CA ALA A 414 31.54 0.38 -2.94
C ALA A 414 30.50 0.52 -1.82
N ALA A 415 30.07 -0.59 -1.22
CA ALA A 415 29.13 -0.57 -0.09
C ALA A 415 29.76 0.07 1.16
N ARG A 416 31.04 -0.21 1.46
CA ARG A 416 31.80 0.46 2.52
C ARG A 416 31.91 1.96 2.32
N ALA A 417 32.21 2.40 1.11
CA ALA A 417 32.31 3.81 0.78
C ALA A 417 30.95 4.52 0.96
N THR A 418 29.85 3.85 0.63
CA THR A 418 28.49 4.40 0.77
C THR A 418 28.10 4.50 2.25
N ALA A 419 28.36 3.47 3.05
CA ALA A 419 28.13 3.49 4.50
C ALA A 419 28.90 4.61 5.20
N ALA A 420 30.17 4.82 4.84
CA ALA A 420 30.99 5.91 5.39
C ALA A 420 30.41 7.31 5.09
N VAL A 421 29.75 7.49 3.93
CA VAL A 421 29.07 8.75 3.57
C VAL A 421 27.76 8.91 4.35
N GLU A 422 26.99 7.84 4.55
CA GLU A 422 25.75 7.86 5.33
C GLU A 422 26.01 8.15 6.83
N ASP A 423 27.07 7.59 7.40
CA ASP A 423 27.49 7.90 8.78
C ASP A 423 27.82 9.38 8.94
N SER A 424 28.54 9.97 7.97
CA SER A 424 28.87 11.41 7.99
C SER A 424 27.65 12.34 7.85
N LYS A 425 26.59 11.89 7.15
CA LYS A 425 25.34 12.65 6.99
C LYS A 425 24.40 12.49 8.18
N SER A 426 24.42 11.33 8.84
CA SER A 426 23.59 11.05 10.02
C SER A 426 24.00 11.90 11.23
N GLU A 427 25.28 12.28 11.34
CA GLU A 427 25.75 13.24 12.35
C GLU A 427 25.24 14.69 12.13
N THR A 428 24.74 15.03 10.92
CA THR A 428 24.41 16.43 10.57
C THR A 428 22.90 16.74 10.56
N THR A 429 22.03 15.77 10.85
CA THR A 429 20.57 15.95 10.70
C THR A 429 19.78 15.79 11.99
N CYS A 430 20.06 16.67 12.95
CA CYS A 430 19.12 17.24 13.93
C CYS A 430 19.95 18.13 14.85
N ALA A 431 19.79 19.46 14.73
CA ALA A 431 20.25 20.32 15.81
C ALA A 431 19.53 19.85 17.09
N PRO A 432 20.23 19.54 18.19
CA PRO A 432 19.57 19.24 19.44
C PRO A 432 18.75 20.48 19.79
N SER A 433 17.43 20.34 19.80
CA SER A 433 16.60 21.23 20.61
C SER A 433 17.26 21.26 22.00
N GLY A 434 17.66 22.45 22.45
CA GLY A 434 18.46 22.63 23.67
C GLY A 434 17.87 21.87 24.86
N PRO A 435 18.68 21.54 25.88
CA PRO A 435 18.26 20.67 26.97
C PRO A 435 17.01 21.26 27.64
N VAL A 436 15.85 20.70 27.34
CA VAL A 436 14.64 20.96 28.10
C VAL A 436 14.89 20.36 29.46
N GLN A 437 15.01 21.21 30.50
CA GLN A 437 15.10 20.74 31.88
C GLN A 437 13.80 20.02 32.21
N ARG A 438 13.87 18.70 32.18
CA ARG A 438 12.75 17.81 32.48
C ARG A 438 12.69 17.57 33.98
N ARG A 439 11.48 17.59 34.55
CA ARG A 439 11.24 17.17 35.93
C ARG A 439 11.18 15.65 35.98
N ASP A 440 12.31 15.02 36.28
CA ASP A 440 12.41 13.58 36.49
C ASP A 440 12.24 13.20 37.98
N PRO A 441 11.74 11.99 38.29
CA PRO A 441 11.58 11.54 39.66
C PRO A 441 12.93 11.26 40.34
N ASP A 442 13.05 11.66 41.60
CA ASP A 442 14.06 11.10 42.50
C ASP A 442 13.57 9.75 43.00
N TRP A 443 14.23 8.67 42.55
CA TRP A 443 13.85 7.30 42.87
C TRP A 443 13.98 6.95 44.36
N ASP A 444 14.89 7.59 45.10
CA ASP A 444 15.00 7.34 46.53
C ASP A 444 13.82 7.96 47.29
N MET A 445 13.39 9.16 46.88
CA MET A 445 12.22 9.82 47.44
C MET A 445 10.92 9.11 47.06
N LEU A 446 10.75 8.73 45.79
CA LEU A 446 9.53 8.08 45.29
C LEU A 446 9.25 6.73 45.98
N PHE A 447 10.31 5.99 46.34
CA PHE A 447 10.20 4.70 47.02
C PHE A 447 10.40 4.79 48.55
N ALA A 448 10.58 5.99 49.11
CA ALA A 448 10.84 6.17 50.55
C ALA A 448 9.64 5.69 51.38
N GLY A 449 9.86 4.66 52.21
CA GLY A 449 8.82 4.10 53.08
C GLY A 449 7.73 3.30 52.37
N VAL A 450 7.86 3.06 51.06
CA VAL A 450 6.89 2.27 50.29
C VAL A 450 7.13 0.78 50.54
N ASP A 451 6.12 0.08 51.07
CA ASP A 451 6.14 -1.38 51.14
C ASP A 451 5.86 -1.98 49.75
N LEU A 452 6.89 -2.51 49.12
CA LEU A 452 6.83 -3.08 47.76
C LEU A 452 5.98 -4.36 47.68
N ALA A 453 5.66 -5.01 48.80
CA ALA A 453 4.74 -6.14 48.83
C ALA A 453 3.27 -5.72 49.04
N ASN A 454 3.03 -4.45 49.40
CA ASN A 454 1.70 -3.88 49.56
C ASN A 454 1.20 -3.26 48.25
N SER A 455 0.12 -3.82 47.70
CA SER A 455 -0.45 -3.40 46.42
C SER A 455 -0.89 -1.93 46.40
N GLU A 456 -1.54 -1.44 47.47
CA GLU A 456 -2.05 -0.07 47.54
C GLU A 456 -0.92 0.96 47.62
N ALA A 457 0.08 0.69 48.49
CA ALA A 457 1.24 1.57 48.64
C ALA A 457 2.04 1.67 47.34
N LEU A 458 2.26 0.52 46.67
CA LEU A 458 2.99 0.50 45.40
C LEU A 458 2.22 1.18 44.27
N ARG A 459 0.88 1.03 44.22
CA ARG A 459 0.03 1.72 43.24
C ARG A 459 0.04 3.24 43.44
N GLN A 460 0.10 3.71 44.68
CA GLN A 460 0.22 5.14 44.98
C GLN A 460 1.54 5.73 44.46
N ALA A 461 2.65 5.03 44.66
CA ALA A 461 3.95 5.43 44.09
C ALA A 461 3.93 5.43 42.55
N TYR A 462 3.24 4.46 41.93
CA TYR A 462 3.03 4.44 40.48
C TYR A 462 2.19 5.63 39.99
N ALA A 463 1.16 6.03 40.72
CA ALA A 463 0.36 7.21 40.39
C ALA A 463 1.17 8.51 40.52
N GLU A 464 2.03 8.62 41.55
CA GLU A 464 2.92 9.76 41.75
C GLU A 464 3.93 9.93 40.60
N LEU A 465 4.45 8.83 40.05
CA LEU A 465 5.31 8.85 38.86
C LEU A 465 4.65 9.56 37.66
N ARG A 466 3.32 9.47 37.52
CA ARG A 466 2.58 10.08 36.41
C ARG A 466 2.34 11.59 36.59
N THR A 467 2.80 12.17 37.70
CA THR A 467 2.80 13.63 37.94
C THR A 467 4.06 14.34 37.41
N PHE A 468 5.09 13.58 37.02
CA PHE A 468 6.31 14.07 36.39
C PHE A 468 6.13 14.28 34.88
N ASP A 469 7.13 14.86 34.22
CA ASP A 469 7.01 15.17 32.78
C ASP A 469 7.01 13.89 31.93
N PRO A 470 6.15 13.76 30.91
CA PRO A 470 6.21 12.64 29.96
C PRO A 470 7.45 12.73 29.04
N PRO A 471 7.95 11.61 28.49
CA PRO A 471 7.44 10.23 28.58
C PRO A 471 7.82 9.55 29.91
N TYR A 472 6.83 9.15 30.71
CA TYR A 472 7.05 8.59 32.06
C TYR A 472 8.07 7.44 32.05
N GLN A 473 8.96 7.41 33.05
CA GLN A 473 10.04 6.41 33.14
C GLN A 473 9.53 5.05 33.70
N LEU A 474 8.51 4.47 33.05
CA LEU A 474 7.80 3.27 33.54
C LEU A 474 8.71 2.04 33.65
N GLU A 475 9.57 1.81 32.65
CA GLU A 475 10.53 0.70 32.68
C GLU A 475 11.53 0.86 33.85
N GLU A 476 12.03 2.08 34.08
CA GLU A 476 12.97 2.33 35.19
C GLU A 476 12.28 2.20 36.55
N PHE A 477 11.01 2.60 36.68
CA PHE A 477 10.22 2.37 37.90
C PHE A 477 10.19 0.88 38.28
N TYR A 478 9.91 0.00 37.32
CA TYR A 478 9.93 -1.45 37.57
C TYR A 478 11.34 -1.98 37.85
N LYS A 479 12.39 -1.47 37.17
CA LYS A 479 13.79 -1.82 37.46
C LYS A 479 14.18 -1.44 38.89
N GLN A 480 13.78 -0.26 39.35
CA GLN A 480 13.99 0.21 40.72
C GLN A 480 13.24 -0.68 41.72
N GLY A 481 11.99 -1.05 41.42
CA GLY A 481 11.22 -2.02 42.20
C GLY A 481 11.92 -3.37 42.34
N PHE A 482 12.42 -3.95 41.24
CA PHE A 482 13.18 -5.21 41.29
C PHE A 482 14.48 -5.08 42.11
N ARG A 483 15.23 -3.98 41.95
CA ARG A 483 16.46 -3.73 42.71
C ARG A 483 16.19 -3.59 44.21
N ARG A 484 15.17 -2.81 44.59
CA ARG A 484 14.83 -2.48 45.99
C ARG A 484 14.13 -3.60 46.74
N SER A 485 13.38 -4.46 46.05
CA SER A 485 12.75 -5.65 46.65
C SER A 485 13.77 -6.66 47.17
N GLY A 486 14.97 -6.68 46.58
CA GLY A 486 15.97 -7.70 46.82
C GLY A 486 15.58 -9.08 46.27
N PRO A 487 16.54 -10.00 46.08
CA PRO A 487 16.32 -11.25 45.36
C PRO A 487 15.29 -12.19 46.01
N GLY A 488 15.05 -12.07 47.32
CA GLY A 488 14.11 -12.90 48.06
C GLY A 488 12.64 -12.51 47.92
N LYS A 489 12.34 -11.24 47.61
CA LYS A 489 10.97 -10.70 47.59
C LYS A 489 10.47 -10.23 46.22
N VAL A 490 11.26 -10.44 45.15
CA VAL A 490 10.87 -10.05 43.79
C VAL A 490 9.52 -10.64 43.34
N ALA A 491 9.14 -11.82 43.86
CA ALA A 491 7.84 -12.42 43.54
C ALA A 491 6.68 -11.70 44.25
N GLU A 492 6.87 -11.29 45.51
CA GLU A 492 5.88 -10.53 46.29
C GLU A 492 5.63 -9.16 45.63
N PHE A 493 6.69 -8.51 45.14
CA PHE A 493 6.58 -7.27 44.37
C PHE A 493 5.71 -7.41 43.11
N VAL A 494 5.95 -8.46 42.30
CA VAL A 494 5.14 -8.71 41.10
C VAL A 494 3.70 -9.10 41.46
N GLN A 495 3.48 -9.82 42.56
CA GLN A 495 2.15 -10.15 43.05
C GLN A 495 1.38 -8.91 43.53
N ALA A 496 2.05 -7.95 44.16
CA ALA A 496 1.46 -6.67 44.55
C ALA A 496 0.94 -5.89 43.32
N ILE A 497 1.68 -5.93 42.20
CA ILE A 497 1.26 -5.35 40.92
C ILE A 497 0.07 -6.10 40.32
N ALA A 498 0.07 -7.43 40.39
CA ALA A 498 -1.02 -8.28 39.86
C ALA A 498 -2.40 -7.97 40.48
N ALA A 499 -2.42 -7.39 41.68
CA ALA A 499 -3.64 -6.99 42.37
C ALA A 499 -4.18 -5.59 41.99
N TRP A 500 -3.50 -4.86 41.11
CA TRP A 500 -3.99 -3.55 40.65
C TRP A 500 -5.23 -3.69 39.77
N PRO A 501 -6.31 -2.93 40.03
CA PRO A 501 -7.54 -3.02 39.24
C PRO A 501 -7.39 -2.40 37.84
N ASP A 502 -6.42 -1.52 37.65
CA ASP A 502 -6.08 -0.85 36.39
C ASP A 502 -4.85 -1.45 35.70
N LEU A 503 -4.38 -2.62 36.14
CA LEU A 503 -3.30 -3.34 35.46
C LEU A 503 -3.76 -3.77 34.07
N GLY A 504 -3.13 -3.20 33.04
CA GLY A 504 -3.35 -3.59 31.65
C GLY A 504 -2.14 -4.21 30.98
N ILE A 505 -2.29 -4.46 29.68
CA ILE A 505 -1.24 -5.03 28.82
C ILE A 505 -0.05 -4.06 28.64
N PHE A 506 -0.29 -2.75 28.71
CA PHE A 506 0.76 -1.73 28.63
C PHE A 506 1.71 -1.80 29.83
N GLU A 507 1.16 -1.80 31.05
CA GLU A 507 1.92 -1.98 32.30
C GLU A 507 2.67 -3.31 32.30
N LEU A 508 2.01 -4.40 31.89
CA LEU A 508 2.64 -5.71 31.77
C LEU A 508 3.87 -5.69 30.87
N ARG A 509 3.81 -4.98 29.73
CA ARG A 509 4.95 -4.88 28.80
C ARG A 509 6.15 -4.23 29.45
N TYR A 510 5.97 -3.06 30.07
CA TYR A 510 7.07 -2.37 30.77
C TYR A 510 7.62 -3.19 31.94
N LEU A 511 6.75 -3.89 32.68
CA LEU A 511 7.16 -4.79 33.75
C LEU A 511 8.04 -5.93 33.21
N LEU A 512 7.63 -6.58 32.12
CA LEU A 512 8.38 -7.66 31.50
C LEU A 512 9.73 -7.16 30.98
N ASP A 513 9.79 -6.00 30.33
CA ASP A 513 11.04 -5.40 29.83
C ASP A 513 12.01 -5.06 30.98
N ALA A 514 11.50 -4.76 32.17
CA ALA A 514 12.30 -4.52 33.37
C ALA A 514 12.79 -5.81 34.09
N VAL A 515 12.28 -7.00 33.74
CA VAL A 515 12.69 -8.26 34.40
C VAL A 515 14.18 -8.53 34.13
N PRO A 516 15.01 -8.71 35.17
CA PRO A 516 16.42 -9.04 35.00
C PRO A 516 16.62 -10.38 34.25
N GLU A 517 17.65 -10.51 33.42
CA GLU A 517 17.92 -11.74 32.64
C GLU A 517 18.04 -13.00 33.52
N SER A 518 18.60 -12.86 34.72
CA SER A 518 18.72 -13.94 35.71
C SER A 518 17.38 -14.29 36.39
N GLY A 519 16.40 -13.39 36.36
CA GLY A 519 15.12 -13.49 37.07
C GLY A 519 14.22 -14.62 36.57
N LEU A 520 14.23 -14.92 35.27
CA LEU A 520 13.40 -15.98 34.68
C LEU A 520 13.78 -17.40 35.17
N ARG A 521 14.95 -17.57 35.81
CA ARG A 521 15.34 -18.83 36.44
C ARG A 521 14.59 -19.08 37.76
N LEU A 522 14.15 -18.02 38.45
CA LEU A 522 13.44 -18.12 39.72
C LEU A 522 12.01 -18.63 39.51
N VAL A 523 11.68 -19.78 40.12
CA VAL A 523 10.35 -20.42 39.98
C VAL A 523 9.24 -19.54 40.56
N SER A 524 9.48 -18.90 41.70
CA SER A 524 8.53 -17.99 42.35
C SER A 524 8.21 -16.77 41.48
N LEU A 525 9.24 -16.18 40.86
CA LEU A 525 9.06 -15.04 39.96
C LEU A 525 8.31 -15.46 38.68
N ARG A 526 8.63 -16.61 38.09
CA ARG A 526 7.85 -17.13 36.94
C ARG A 526 6.38 -17.32 37.26
N ARG A 527 6.05 -17.84 38.44
CA ARG A 527 4.66 -17.96 38.90
C ARG A 527 3.99 -16.60 39.08
N ALA A 528 4.67 -15.63 39.68
CA ALA A 528 4.15 -14.27 39.82
C ALA A 528 3.95 -13.59 38.45
N LEU A 529 4.89 -13.77 37.51
CA LEU A 529 4.78 -13.28 36.13
C LEU A 529 3.62 -13.93 35.36
N ARG A 530 3.34 -15.21 35.62
CA ARG A 530 2.12 -15.87 35.12
C ARG A 530 0.87 -15.19 35.69
N ASP A 531 0.79 -14.99 36.99
CA ASP A 531 -0.40 -14.44 37.63
C ASP A 531 -0.69 -12.99 37.17
N VAL A 532 0.33 -12.11 37.09
CA VAL A 532 0.20 -10.74 36.58
C VAL A 532 -0.19 -10.71 35.09
N THR A 533 0.33 -11.64 34.28
CA THR A 533 -0.03 -11.76 32.86
C THR A 533 -1.52 -12.10 32.71
N LEU A 534 -2.00 -13.10 33.45
CA LEU A 534 -3.39 -13.52 33.40
C LEU A 534 -4.34 -12.47 33.97
N ALA A 535 -3.91 -11.69 34.96
CA ALA A 535 -4.67 -10.53 35.46
C ALA A 535 -4.81 -9.45 34.38
N ALA A 536 -3.70 -9.05 33.74
CA ALA A 536 -3.71 -8.06 32.67
C ALA A 536 -4.60 -8.49 31.48
N CYS A 537 -4.58 -9.78 31.12
CA CYS A 537 -5.46 -10.31 30.06
C CYS A 537 -6.95 -10.26 30.42
N ARG A 538 -7.32 -10.37 31.70
CA ARG A 538 -8.72 -10.25 32.16
C ARG A 538 -9.18 -8.80 32.22
N ASN A 539 -8.31 -7.90 32.66
CA ASN A 539 -8.62 -6.49 32.82
C ASN A 539 -8.76 -5.78 31.47
N ASN A 540 -7.85 -6.09 30.53
CA ASN A 540 -7.75 -5.44 29.21
C ASN A 540 -7.71 -6.48 28.08
N PRO A 541 -8.77 -7.28 27.91
CA PRO A 541 -8.78 -8.39 26.95
C PRO A 541 -8.63 -7.93 25.49
N GLN A 542 -9.07 -6.71 25.14
CA GLN A 542 -8.92 -6.14 23.79
C GLN A 542 -7.46 -5.88 23.38
N TYR A 543 -6.55 -5.78 24.36
CA TYR A 543 -5.12 -5.61 24.11
C TYR A 543 -4.35 -6.93 24.23
N ALA A 544 -4.98 -8.02 24.67
CA ALA A 544 -4.37 -9.36 24.78
C ALA A 544 -4.33 -10.10 23.43
N ARG A 545 -4.23 -9.35 22.32
CA ARG A 545 -4.21 -9.88 20.95
C ARG A 545 -2.96 -10.71 20.71
N ARG A 546 -3.11 -11.95 20.24
CA ARG A 546 -1.98 -12.88 20.07
C ARG A 546 -1.12 -12.54 18.86
N CYS A 547 -1.70 -11.90 17.86
CA CYS A 547 -1.05 -11.48 16.63
C CYS A 547 -1.79 -10.29 15.98
N GLY A 548 -1.38 -9.90 14.77
CA GLY A 548 -1.99 -8.80 14.01
C GLY A 548 -1.25 -7.48 14.12
N TRP A 549 -1.57 -6.57 13.18
CA TRP A 549 -1.06 -5.20 13.20
C TRP A 549 -1.39 -4.49 14.51
N GLY A 550 -0.40 -3.77 15.06
CA GLY A 550 -0.58 -3.01 16.31
C GLY A 550 -0.71 -3.88 17.58
N SER A 551 -0.54 -5.20 17.51
CA SER A 551 -0.47 -6.03 18.71
C SER A 551 0.77 -5.66 19.54
N ILE A 552 0.52 -5.27 20.78
CA ILE A 552 1.52 -4.89 21.78
C ILE A 552 1.77 -5.99 22.81
N PHE A 553 0.97 -7.06 22.79
CA PHE A 553 1.04 -8.13 23.76
C PHE A 553 2.26 -9.02 23.47
N PRO A 554 3.17 -9.23 24.44
CA PRO A 554 4.42 -9.97 24.21
C PRO A 554 4.21 -11.50 24.18
N TYR A 555 3.25 -11.97 23.38
CA TYR A 555 2.81 -13.36 23.28
C TYR A 555 3.98 -14.34 23.08
N LYS A 556 4.85 -14.10 22.09
CA LYS A 556 6.00 -14.97 21.77
C LYS A 556 6.97 -15.11 22.95
N ARG A 557 7.21 -14.03 23.69
CA ARG A 557 8.09 -14.02 24.87
C ARG A 557 7.48 -14.80 26.03
N LEU A 558 6.18 -14.63 26.25
CA LEU A 558 5.42 -15.25 27.33
C LEU A 558 5.26 -16.77 27.14
N VAL A 559 4.84 -17.18 25.94
CA VAL A 559 4.64 -18.60 25.60
C VAL A 559 5.98 -19.31 25.35
N GLY A 560 6.88 -18.69 24.56
CA GLY A 560 8.21 -19.24 24.30
C GLY A 560 9.08 -19.34 25.55
N GLY A 561 8.90 -18.43 26.51
CA GLY A 561 9.54 -18.46 27.83
C GLY A 561 8.91 -19.44 28.82
N SER A 562 7.87 -20.19 28.44
CA SER A 562 7.13 -21.10 29.32
C SER A 562 6.61 -20.43 30.62
N ILE A 563 6.23 -19.15 30.52
CA ILE A 563 5.62 -18.40 31.65
C ILE A 563 4.13 -18.70 31.72
N VAL A 564 3.45 -18.65 30.58
CA VAL A 564 2.03 -18.97 30.39
C VAL A 564 1.86 -19.84 29.16
N THR A 565 0.79 -20.63 29.15
CA THR A 565 0.34 -21.39 27.97
C THR A 565 -0.66 -20.57 27.15
N ASP A 566 -0.78 -20.87 25.86
CA ASP A 566 -1.79 -20.25 24.99
C ASP A 566 -3.21 -20.42 25.55
N LYS A 567 -3.54 -21.63 26.02
CA LYS A 567 -4.84 -21.93 26.62
C LYS A 567 -5.16 -21.04 27.83
N GLU A 568 -4.17 -20.76 28.68
CA GLU A 568 -4.39 -19.89 29.84
C GLU A 568 -4.65 -18.44 29.44
N ILE A 569 -3.97 -17.95 28.39
CA ILE A 569 -4.20 -16.61 27.83
C ILE A 569 -5.62 -16.54 27.26
N VAL A 570 -6.02 -17.52 26.45
CA VAL A 570 -7.36 -17.64 25.88
C VAL A 570 -8.42 -17.65 26.98
N ASP A 571 -8.28 -18.51 27.99
CA ASP A 571 -9.22 -18.60 29.12
C ASP A 571 -9.30 -17.28 29.91
N ALA A 572 -8.18 -16.57 30.09
CA ALA A 572 -8.14 -15.30 30.79
C ALA A 572 -8.80 -14.17 29.98
N ALA A 573 -8.51 -14.09 28.69
CA ALA A 573 -9.10 -13.10 27.78
C ALA A 573 -10.62 -13.30 27.66
N LEU A 574 -11.09 -14.54 27.49
CA LEU A 574 -12.52 -14.86 27.42
C LEU A 574 -13.26 -14.48 28.71
N LYS A 575 -12.65 -14.73 29.88
CA LYS A 575 -13.22 -14.27 31.17
C LYS A 575 -13.30 -12.75 31.25
N GLY A 576 -12.27 -12.05 30.76
CA GLY A 576 -12.24 -10.58 30.69
C GLY A 576 -13.37 -10.04 29.81
N PHE A 577 -13.48 -10.52 28.58
CA PHE A 577 -14.55 -10.13 27.67
C PHE A 577 -15.93 -10.47 28.23
N THR A 578 -16.11 -11.64 28.84
CA THR A 578 -17.40 -12.04 29.45
C THR A 578 -17.81 -11.10 30.58
N ALA A 579 -16.85 -10.69 31.42
CA ALA A 579 -17.11 -9.74 32.50
C ALA A 579 -17.50 -8.33 32.00
N GLN A 580 -17.06 -7.98 30.79
CA GLN A 580 -17.25 -6.66 30.18
C GLN A 580 -18.26 -6.67 29.03
N VAL A 581 -18.95 -7.79 28.75
CA VAL A 581 -19.74 -8.00 27.53
C VAL A 581 -20.83 -6.95 27.31
N ALA A 582 -21.39 -6.40 28.40
CA ALA A 582 -22.43 -5.38 28.35
C ALA A 582 -21.93 -3.99 27.94
N THR A 583 -20.61 -3.77 27.94
CA THR A 583 -19.99 -2.47 27.63
C THR A 583 -19.12 -2.50 26.37
N LEU A 584 -18.99 -3.66 25.70
CA LEU A 584 -18.17 -3.77 24.49
C LEU A 584 -18.79 -3.01 23.33
N ASN A 585 -17.96 -2.29 22.58
CA ASN A 585 -18.35 -1.72 21.30
C ASN A 585 -18.24 -2.75 20.16
N ALA A 586 -18.64 -2.37 18.93
CA ALA A 586 -18.63 -3.25 17.77
C ALA A 586 -17.24 -3.85 17.46
N GLY A 587 -16.18 -3.03 17.48
CA GLY A 587 -14.80 -3.50 17.25
C GLY A 587 -14.35 -4.48 18.33
N GLU A 588 -14.65 -4.20 19.60
CA GLU A 588 -14.31 -5.08 20.72
C GLU A 588 -15.05 -6.43 20.68
N LEU A 589 -16.26 -6.46 20.10
CA LEU A 589 -16.98 -7.72 19.84
C LEU A 589 -16.27 -8.56 18.76
N PHE A 590 -15.69 -7.95 17.73
CA PHE A 590 -14.87 -8.68 16.76
C PHE A 590 -13.55 -9.17 17.37
N LEU A 591 -12.94 -8.41 18.29
CA LEU A 591 -11.73 -8.84 19.00
C LEU A 591 -11.93 -10.09 19.86
N LEU A 592 -13.16 -10.37 20.31
CA LEU A 592 -13.51 -11.62 21.00
C LEU A 592 -13.30 -12.86 20.12
N LEU A 593 -13.32 -12.73 18.79
CA LEU A 593 -13.13 -13.86 17.88
C LEU A 593 -11.69 -14.40 17.87
N ASP A 594 -10.68 -13.60 18.25
CA ASP A 594 -9.30 -14.09 18.41
C ASP A 594 -9.24 -15.28 19.37
N PRO A 595 -9.59 -15.14 20.67
CA PRO A 595 -9.57 -16.28 21.58
C PRO A 595 -10.62 -17.35 21.24
N LEU A 596 -11.82 -16.99 20.75
CA LEU A 596 -12.86 -17.97 20.41
C LEU A 596 -12.45 -18.89 19.26
N ALA A 597 -11.78 -18.37 18.23
CA ALA A 597 -11.33 -19.17 17.08
C ALA A 597 -10.44 -20.36 17.53
N SER A 598 -9.71 -20.21 18.63
CA SER A 598 -8.86 -21.28 19.20
C SER A 598 -9.63 -22.38 19.91
N CYS A 599 -10.91 -22.14 20.21
CA CYS A 599 -11.81 -23.09 20.84
C CYS A 599 -12.65 -23.86 19.83
N LEU A 600 -12.65 -23.46 18.56
CA LEU A 600 -13.41 -24.09 17.49
C LEU A 600 -12.62 -25.26 16.88
N LYS A 601 -13.35 -26.29 16.45
CA LYS A 601 -12.77 -27.27 15.51
C LYS A 601 -12.61 -26.63 14.14
N THR A 602 -11.73 -27.19 13.31
CA THR A 602 -11.45 -26.71 11.95
C THR A 602 -12.72 -26.52 11.11
N ASP A 603 -13.64 -27.49 11.10
CA ASP A 603 -14.91 -27.37 10.35
C ASP A 603 -15.88 -26.34 10.96
N GLU A 604 -15.88 -26.20 12.29
CA GLU A 604 -16.70 -25.20 12.98
C GLU A 604 -16.17 -23.79 12.67
N ALA A 605 -14.84 -23.60 12.66
CA ALA A 605 -14.19 -22.36 12.28
C ALA A 605 -14.49 -21.97 10.83
N ASP A 606 -14.46 -22.92 9.90
CA ASP A 606 -14.77 -22.66 8.49
C ASP A 606 -16.25 -22.31 8.29
N GLY A 607 -17.16 -22.95 9.03
CA GLY A 607 -18.56 -22.58 9.05
C GLY A 607 -18.79 -21.14 9.52
N VAL A 608 -18.12 -20.74 10.62
CA VAL A 608 -18.21 -19.36 11.15
C VAL A 608 -17.51 -18.35 10.23
N LEU A 609 -16.38 -18.72 9.63
CA LEU A 609 -15.72 -17.92 8.59
C LEU A 609 -16.68 -17.62 7.45
N ASN A 610 -17.28 -18.66 6.87
CA ASN A 610 -18.20 -18.52 5.74
C ASN A 610 -19.44 -17.71 6.11
N PHE A 611 -19.98 -17.87 7.32
CA PHE A 611 -21.04 -16.99 7.83
C PHE A 611 -20.58 -15.52 7.89
N GLY A 612 -19.37 -15.25 8.37
CA GLY A 612 -18.80 -13.89 8.38
C GLY A 612 -18.60 -13.30 6.98
N LEU A 613 -18.26 -14.15 6.00
CA LEU A 613 -18.13 -13.78 4.59
C LEU A 613 -19.51 -13.55 3.93
N ASP A 614 -20.53 -14.35 4.26
CA ASP A 614 -21.91 -14.17 3.80
C ASP A 614 -22.44 -12.76 4.15
N LEU A 615 -22.12 -12.27 5.36
CA LEU A 615 -22.49 -10.92 5.82
C LEU A 615 -21.85 -9.77 5.02
N LEU A 616 -20.93 -10.06 4.10
CA LEU A 616 -20.29 -9.08 3.22
C LEU A 616 -20.69 -9.28 1.75
N GLU A 617 -21.44 -10.35 1.41
CA GLU A 617 -21.82 -10.63 0.02
C GLU A 617 -22.72 -9.55 -0.58
N ASP A 618 -23.65 -8.97 0.19
CA ASP A 618 -24.53 -7.89 -0.25
C ASP A 618 -23.78 -6.56 -0.51
N VAL A 619 -22.53 -6.46 -0.07
CA VAL A 619 -21.64 -5.32 -0.32
C VAL A 619 -20.81 -5.54 -1.57
N LEU A 620 -20.44 -6.79 -1.86
CA LEU A 620 -19.68 -7.16 -3.05
C LEU A 620 -20.52 -6.96 -4.31
N ARG A 621 -19.93 -6.34 -5.33
CA ARG A 621 -20.49 -6.29 -6.68
C ARG A 621 -20.31 -7.65 -7.37
N PRO A 622 -21.19 -8.01 -8.33
CA PRO A 622 -21.03 -9.23 -9.12
C PRO A 622 -19.67 -9.33 -9.84
N GLU A 623 -19.07 -8.20 -10.18
CA GLU A 623 -17.76 -8.07 -10.82
C GLU A 623 -16.57 -8.04 -9.86
N ASP A 624 -16.78 -7.97 -8.53
CA ASP A 624 -15.66 -7.90 -7.58
C ASP A 624 -14.88 -9.21 -7.55
N GLY A 625 -13.55 -9.10 -7.66
CA GLY A 625 -12.67 -10.24 -7.87
C GLY A 625 -12.86 -10.87 -9.24
N ASP A 626 -13.30 -12.13 -9.28
CA ASP A 626 -13.74 -12.82 -10.52
C ASP A 626 -15.23 -13.21 -10.42
N GLY A 627 -15.99 -12.50 -9.58
CA GLY A 627 -17.38 -12.82 -9.26
C GLY A 627 -17.56 -13.99 -8.28
N PRO A 628 -18.76 -14.59 -8.20
CA PRO A 628 -19.02 -15.72 -7.31
C PRO A 628 -18.15 -16.94 -7.64
N TRP A 629 -17.92 -17.82 -6.66
CA TRP A 629 -17.16 -19.05 -6.90
C TRP A 629 -17.77 -19.90 -8.01
N HIS A 630 -16.92 -20.44 -8.90
CA HIS A 630 -17.31 -21.41 -9.93
C HIS A 630 -16.12 -22.33 -10.28
N ASP A 631 -16.37 -23.43 -10.99
CA ASP A 631 -15.38 -24.50 -11.25
C ASP A 631 -14.12 -24.03 -11.99
N GLY A 632 -14.22 -22.95 -12.76
CA GLY A 632 -13.10 -22.34 -13.47
C GLY A 632 -12.05 -21.70 -12.53
N LEU A 633 -12.37 -21.51 -11.25
CA LEU A 633 -11.47 -21.00 -10.22
C LEU A 633 -10.80 -22.11 -9.40
N THR A 634 -11.09 -23.37 -9.71
CA THR A 634 -10.51 -24.52 -9.02
C THR A 634 -8.99 -24.51 -9.19
N PRO A 635 -8.21 -24.48 -8.10
CA PRO A 635 -6.77 -24.48 -8.19
C PRO A 635 -6.22 -25.86 -8.61
N PRO A 636 -4.97 -25.92 -9.08
CA PRO A 636 -4.33 -27.21 -9.36
C PRO A 636 -4.05 -28.01 -8.07
N SER A 637 -3.69 -29.28 -8.23
CA SER A 637 -3.49 -30.22 -7.12
C SER A 637 -2.27 -29.95 -6.24
N SER A 638 -1.26 -29.22 -6.74
CA SER A 638 0.01 -29.05 -6.04
C SER A 638 0.54 -27.62 -6.08
N CYS A 639 1.38 -27.27 -5.09
CA CYS A 639 2.03 -25.96 -5.04
C CYS A 639 2.99 -25.75 -6.22
N TRP A 640 3.59 -26.81 -6.74
CA TRP A 640 4.47 -26.74 -7.92
C TRP A 640 3.68 -26.37 -9.18
N GLU A 641 2.50 -26.99 -9.38
CA GLU A 641 1.61 -26.65 -10.49
C GLU A 641 1.07 -25.22 -10.36
N ALA A 642 0.73 -24.80 -9.15
CA ALA A 642 0.26 -23.44 -8.91
C ALA A 642 1.36 -22.39 -9.17
N LEU A 643 2.58 -22.64 -8.71
CA LEU A 643 3.72 -21.75 -8.98
C LEU A 643 4.10 -21.75 -10.47
N ALA A 644 4.02 -22.90 -11.14
CA ALA A 644 4.23 -22.99 -12.59
C ALA A 644 3.19 -22.16 -13.36
N GLY A 645 1.92 -22.19 -12.96
CA GLY A 645 0.88 -21.35 -13.54
C GLY A 645 1.09 -19.86 -13.28
N TYR A 646 1.50 -19.48 -12.06
CA TYR A 646 1.88 -18.10 -11.73
C TYR A 646 2.97 -17.57 -12.67
N LEU A 647 4.03 -18.37 -12.90
CA LEU A 647 5.12 -18.04 -13.82
C LEU A 647 4.66 -18.02 -15.28
N TRP A 648 3.81 -18.97 -15.69
CA TRP A 648 3.26 -19.04 -17.05
C TRP A 648 2.52 -17.75 -17.43
N VAL A 649 1.64 -17.26 -16.55
CA VAL A 649 0.93 -16.00 -16.80
C VAL A 649 1.87 -14.80 -16.74
N ALA A 650 2.87 -14.80 -15.84
CA ALA A 650 3.87 -13.74 -15.79
C ALA A 650 4.66 -13.59 -17.12
N LEU A 651 4.97 -14.71 -17.78
CA LEU A 651 5.64 -14.72 -19.10
C LEU A 651 4.76 -14.13 -20.21
N GLY A 652 3.44 -14.15 -20.03
CA GLY A 652 2.44 -13.54 -20.92
C GLY A 652 1.99 -12.14 -20.51
N SER A 653 2.56 -11.54 -19.47
CA SER A 653 2.20 -10.19 -19.02
C SER A 653 2.36 -9.16 -20.15
N PRO A 654 1.49 -8.14 -20.30
CA PRO A 654 1.72 -7.05 -21.25
C PRO A 654 2.93 -6.17 -20.88
N VAL A 655 3.37 -6.20 -19.62
CA VAL A 655 4.50 -5.44 -19.11
C VAL A 655 5.82 -6.15 -19.39
N ALA A 656 6.70 -5.51 -20.19
CA ALA A 656 7.96 -6.11 -20.62
C ALA A 656 8.89 -6.49 -19.46
N ALA A 657 8.95 -5.68 -18.40
CA ALA A 657 9.74 -5.97 -17.22
C ALA A 657 9.31 -7.28 -16.54
N LYS A 658 8.01 -7.50 -16.37
CA LYS A 658 7.47 -8.73 -15.74
C LYS A 658 7.77 -9.99 -16.55
N ARG A 659 7.69 -9.91 -17.89
CA ARG A 659 8.09 -11.02 -18.77
C ARG A 659 9.58 -11.34 -18.65
N TRP A 660 10.41 -10.31 -18.53
CA TRP A 660 11.85 -10.44 -18.38
C TRP A 660 12.22 -11.11 -17.05
N GLU A 661 11.63 -10.65 -15.93
CA GLU A 661 11.80 -11.24 -14.61
C GLU A 661 11.40 -12.73 -14.61
N ALA A 662 10.24 -13.06 -15.17
CA ALA A 662 9.75 -14.43 -15.26
C ALA A 662 10.64 -15.34 -16.11
N ALA A 663 11.14 -14.87 -17.26
CA ALA A 663 12.06 -15.63 -18.10
C ALA A 663 13.39 -15.92 -17.39
N HIS A 664 13.87 -14.97 -16.58
CA HIS A 664 15.06 -15.14 -15.75
C HIS A 664 14.83 -16.10 -14.57
N ALA A 665 13.63 -16.13 -13.99
CA ALA A 665 13.23 -17.15 -13.02
C ALA A 665 13.21 -18.55 -13.65
N VAL A 666 12.63 -18.71 -14.85
CA VAL A 666 12.68 -19.97 -15.61
C VAL A 666 14.13 -20.40 -15.86
N ARG A 667 14.98 -19.49 -16.32
CA ARG A 667 16.41 -19.76 -16.54
C ARG A 667 17.07 -20.28 -15.26
N ALA A 668 16.85 -19.62 -14.13
CA ALA A 668 17.41 -20.04 -12.85
C ALA A 668 16.88 -21.42 -12.40
N CYS A 669 15.60 -21.71 -12.64
CA CYS A 669 15.02 -23.03 -12.36
C CYS A 669 15.67 -24.14 -13.21
N VAL A 670 15.98 -23.88 -14.48
CA VAL A 670 16.71 -24.80 -15.36
C VAL A 670 18.13 -25.02 -14.86
N GLU A 671 18.86 -23.94 -14.58
CA GLU A 671 20.23 -24.00 -14.06
C GLU A 671 20.30 -24.80 -12.76
N LEU A 672 19.39 -24.55 -11.82
CA LEU A 672 19.31 -25.25 -10.53
C LEU A 672 18.73 -26.67 -10.63
N GLY A 673 18.25 -27.09 -11.81
CA GLY A 673 17.70 -28.43 -12.02
C GLY A 673 16.42 -28.70 -11.21
N TRP A 674 15.55 -27.71 -11.04
CA TRP A 674 14.31 -27.83 -10.27
C TRP A 674 13.22 -28.59 -11.07
N MET A 675 13.39 -29.91 -11.18
CA MET A 675 12.63 -30.75 -12.12
C MET A 675 11.12 -30.79 -11.87
N ASP A 676 10.65 -30.75 -10.63
CA ASP A 676 9.21 -30.79 -10.32
C ASP A 676 8.48 -29.57 -10.89
N LEU A 677 9.02 -28.37 -10.66
CA LEU A 677 8.48 -27.13 -11.20
C LEU A 677 8.59 -27.07 -12.73
N LEU A 678 9.74 -27.49 -13.28
CA LEU A 678 9.96 -27.52 -14.73
C LEU A 678 8.99 -28.46 -15.44
N SER A 679 8.69 -29.62 -14.85
CA SER A 679 7.72 -30.57 -15.40
C SER A 679 6.30 -30.01 -15.36
N ALA A 680 5.91 -29.36 -14.27
CA ALA A 680 4.62 -28.70 -14.16
C ALA A 680 4.48 -27.53 -15.17
N LEU A 681 5.54 -26.73 -15.35
CA LEU A 681 5.56 -25.64 -16.31
C LEU A 681 5.50 -26.15 -17.76
N ALA A 682 6.17 -27.25 -18.07
CA ALA A 682 6.08 -27.88 -19.40
C ALA A 682 4.66 -28.38 -19.71
N ALA A 683 4.00 -28.99 -18.73
CA ALA A 683 2.60 -29.41 -18.86
C ALA A 683 1.69 -28.20 -19.12
N ARG A 684 1.84 -27.12 -18.35
CA ARG A 684 1.05 -25.89 -18.54
C ARG A 684 1.29 -25.25 -19.91
N ALA A 685 2.54 -25.06 -20.30
CA ALA A 685 2.90 -24.49 -21.60
C ALA A 685 2.34 -25.30 -22.79
N SER A 686 2.22 -26.61 -22.63
CA SER A 686 1.61 -27.48 -23.65
C SER A 686 0.09 -27.33 -23.74
N THR A 687 -0.59 -26.99 -22.64
CA THR A 687 -2.04 -26.72 -22.63
C THR A 687 -2.39 -25.31 -23.10
N GLY A 688 -1.48 -24.34 -22.98
CA GLY A 688 -1.69 -22.94 -23.38
C GLY A 688 -2.64 -22.13 -22.48
N SER A 689 -3.33 -22.77 -21.53
CA SER A 689 -4.34 -22.10 -20.69
C SER A 689 -3.73 -21.21 -19.60
N ALA A 690 -4.37 -20.06 -19.36
CA ALA A 690 -4.06 -19.15 -18.25
C ALA A 690 -4.98 -19.33 -17.04
N THR A 691 -6.03 -20.14 -17.13
CA THR A 691 -6.96 -20.40 -16.03
C THR A 691 -6.32 -21.36 -15.01
N PRO A 692 -6.52 -21.18 -13.68
CA PRO A 692 -7.23 -20.11 -12.97
C PRO A 692 -6.34 -18.92 -12.52
N PHE A 693 -5.27 -18.61 -13.26
CA PHE A 693 -4.20 -17.70 -12.83
C PHE A 693 -4.30 -16.28 -13.37
N ALA A 694 -4.96 -16.08 -14.51
CA ALA A 694 -5.24 -14.77 -15.06
C ALA A 694 -6.61 -14.27 -14.60
N ASP A 695 -6.72 -12.95 -14.42
CA ASP A 695 -8.00 -12.29 -14.20
C ASP A 695 -8.94 -12.51 -15.40
N GLN A 696 -10.22 -12.78 -15.13
CA GLN A 696 -11.19 -13.09 -16.18
C GLN A 696 -11.51 -11.92 -17.12
N GLY A 697 -11.34 -10.68 -16.66
CA GLY A 697 -11.53 -9.48 -17.45
C GLY A 697 -10.37 -9.20 -18.41
N LEU A 698 -9.26 -9.94 -18.33
CA LEU A 698 -8.05 -9.67 -19.09
C LEU A 698 -7.77 -10.70 -20.20
N VAL A 699 -7.16 -10.21 -21.27
CA VAL A 699 -6.68 -11.06 -22.36
C VAL A 699 -5.32 -11.64 -22.00
N PHE A 700 -5.20 -12.97 -22.05
CA PHE A 700 -3.91 -13.64 -21.90
C PHE A 700 -3.12 -13.65 -23.22
N TYR A 701 -1.89 -13.11 -23.21
CA TYR A 701 -1.01 -13.08 -24.37
C TYR A 701 -0.16 -14.37 -24.48
N GLU A 702 -0.77 -15.45 -24.94
CA GLU A 702 -0.14 -16.77 -25.03
C GLU A 702 1.17 -16.75 -25.86
N TRP A 703 1.20 -16.04 -26.99
CA TRP A 703 2.40 -15.95 -27.83
C TRP A 703 3.58 -15.30 -27.12
N HIS A 704 3.32 -14.32 -26.24
CA HIS A 704 4.36 -13.77 -25.37
C HIS A 704 4.83 -14.81 -24.37
N ALA A 705 3.91 -15.52 -23.70
CA ALA A 705 4.27 -16.56 -22.74
C ALA A 705 5.17 -17.64 -23.38
N ARG A 706 4.80 -18.14 -24.56
CA ARG A 706 5.60 -19.10 -25.33
C ARG A 706 6.98 -18.55 -25.69
N GLN A 707 7.05 -17.32 -26.21
CA GLN A 707 8.32 -16.72 -26.62
C GLN A 707 9.28 -16.56 -25.45
N TRP A 708 8.82 -15.98 -24.35
CA TRP A 708 9.66 -15.72 -23.18
C TRP A 708 10.04 -16.99 -22.43
N LEU A 709 9.15 -18.01 -22.41
CA LEU A 709 9.50 -19.35 -21.93
C LEU A 709 10.67 -19.93 -22.74
N LEU A 710 10.58 -19.93 -24.08
CA LEU A 710 11.62 -20.48 -24.94
C LEU A 710 12.95 -19.74 -24.79
N ILE A 711 12.94 -18.42 -24.58
CA ILE A 711 14.15 -17.66 -24.28
C ILE A 711 14.78 -18.14 -22.97
N GLY A 712 14.00 -18.26 -21.89
CA GLY A 712 14.47 -18.75 -20.60
C GLY A 712 15.07 -20.16 -20.69
N LEU A 713 14.38 -21.07 -21.38
CA LEU A 713 14.83 -22.45 -21.63
C LEU A 713 16.13 -22.47 -22.45
N ALA A 714 16.20 -21.73 -23.56
CA ALA A 714 17.37 -21.70 -24.42
C ALA A 714 18.62 -21.19 -23.68
N ARG A 715 18.46 -20.22 -22.78
CA ARG A 715 19.56 -19.69 -21.97
C ARG A 715 19.97 -20.64 -20.85
N GLY A 716 19.01 -21.21 -20.11
CA GLY A 716 19.31 -22.16 -19.04
C GLY A 716 19.92 -23.47 -19.56
N ALA A 717 19.52 -23.93 -20.75
CA ALA A 717 20.05 -25.14 -21.37
C ALA A 717 21.53 -25.05 -21.75
N LEU A 718 22.12 -23.85 -21.82
CA LEU A 718 23.56 -23.68 -22.04
C LEU A 718 24.37 -24.23 -20.86
N ASP A 719 23.84 -24.06 -19.65
CA ASP A 719 24.49 -24.46 -18.40
C ASP A 719 24.03 -25.87 -17.96
N GLN A 720 22.72 -26.15 -18.06
CA GLN A 720 22.13 -27.43 -17.64
C GLN A 720 21.22 -28.07 -18.71
N PRO A 721 21.78 -28.64 -19.80
CA PRO A 721 21.00 -29.17 -20.92
C PRO A 721 20.03 -30.31 -20.56
N ALA A 722 20.32 -31.09 -19.52
CA ALA A 722 19.47 -32.20 -19.09
C ALA A 722 18.13 -31.73 -18.48
N ALA A 723 18.12 -30.53 -17.87
CA ALA A 723 16.95 -30.03 -17.16
C ALA A 723 15.79 -29.61 -18.08
N VAL A 724 16.04 -29.39 -19.37
CA VAL A 724 14.98 -29.08 -20.36
C VAL A 724 14.25 -30.33 -20.89
N GLN A 725 14.57 -31.52 -20.39
CA GLN A 725 13.94 -32.77 -20.80
C GLN A 725 12.40 -32.76 -20.75
N PRO A 726 11.72 -32.17 -19.73
CA PRO A 726 10.26 -32.13 -19.69
C PRO A 726 9.63 -31.36 -20.85
N PHE A 727 10.37 -30.43 -21.47
CA PHE A 727 9.87 -29.56 -22.52
C PHE A 727 10.02 -30.13 -23.93
N VAL A 728 10.55 -31.35 -24.12
CA VAL A 728 10.88 -31.88 -25.46
C VAL A 728 9.69 -31.87 -26.41
N SER A 729 8.50 -32.26 -25.95
CA SER A 729 7.27 -32.22 -26.77
C SER A 729 6.91 -30.79 -27.17
N PHE A 730 6.90 -29.86 -26.22
CA PHE A 730 6.62 -28.44 -26.43
C PHE A 730 7.65 -27.79 -27.38
N LEU A 731 8.93 -28.10 -27.20
CA LEU A 731 10.03 -27.61 -28.04
C LEU A 731 9.92 -28.14 -29.47
N THR A 732 9.57 -29.41 -29.65
CA THR A 732 9.43 -30.01 -30.99
C THR A 732 8.26 -29.36 -31.74
N ALA A 733 7.13 -29.16 -31.07
CA ALA A 733 6.00 -28.41 -31.62
C ALA A 733 6.41 -26.96 -31.97
N SER A 734 7.06 -26.27 -31.04
CA SER A 734 7.51 -24.88 -31.24
C SER A 734 8.54 -24.73 -32.38
N ALA A 735 9.33 -25.76 -32.68
CA ALA A 735 10.35 -25.75 -33.72
C ALA A 735 9.78 -25.81 -35.15
N ILE A 736 8.52 -26.23 -35.31
CA ILE A 736 7.83 -26.27 -36.61
C ILE A 736 6.81 -25.14 -36.79
N GLU A 737 6.66 -24.26 -35.79
CA GLU A 737 5.83 -23.07 -35.88
C GLU A 737 6.35 -22.07 -36.92
N GLU A 738 5.44 -21.36 -37.58
CA GLU A 738 5.81 -20.31 -38.55
C GLU A 738 6.52 -19.13 -37.86
N HIS A 739 6.16 -18.87 -36.59
CA HIS A 739 6.70 -17.79 -35.79
C HIS A 739 8.23 -17.90 -35.61
N ALA A 740 8.97 -17.03 -36.30
CA ALA A 740 10.43 -17.13 -36.45
C ALA A 740 11.19 -17.20 -35.12
N LEU A 741 10.80 -16.40 -34.12
CA LEU A 741 11.46 -16.39 -32.80
C LEU A 741 11.21 -17.67 -32.01
N LEU A 742 9.98 -18.21 -31.99
CA LEU A 742 9.69 -19.47 -31.29
C LEU A 742 10.50 -20.59 -31.91
N ARG A 743 10.44 -20.72 -33.23
CA ARG A 743 11.19 -21.72 -33.99
C ARG A 743 12.69 -21.62 -33.75
N HIS A 744 13.24 -20.41 -33.73
CA HIS A 744 14.66 -20.19 -33.46
C HIS A 744 15.08 -20.70 -32.07
N PHE A 745 14.43 -20.22 -31.00
CA PHE A 745 14.81 -20.59 -29.63
C PHE A 745 14.50 -22.06 -29.32
N ALA A 746 13.41 -22.62 -29.87
CA ALA A 746 13.09 -24.03 -29.74
C ALA A 746 14.16 -24.91 -30.41
N ALA A 747 14.53 -24.61 -31.66
CA ALA A 747 15.58 -25.34 -32.38
C ALA A 747 16.95 -25.20 -31.71
N GLN A 748 17.28 -24.03 -31.17
CA GLN A 748 18.49 -23.82 -30.37
C GLN A 748 18.49 -24.71 -29.14
N THR A 749 17.41 -24.70 -28.34
CA THR A 749 17.30 -25.49 -27.11
C THR A 749 17.43 -27.00 -27.38
N LEU A 750 16.77 -27.50 -28.44
CA LEU A 750 16.87 -28.90 -28.87
C LEU A 750 18.29 -29.31 -29.30
N LYS A 751 19.07 -28.38 -29.88
CA LYS A 751 20.48 -28.62 -30.24
C LYS A 751 21.37 -28.68 -29.01
N GLU A 752 21.20 -27.76 -28.05
CA GLU A 752 21.99 -27.73 -26.81
C GLU A 752 21.77 -28.99 -25.97
N ARG A 753 20.55 -29.55 -25.92
CA ARG A 753 20.25 -30.83 -25.26
C ARG A 753 21.13 -31.99 -25.74
N LYS A 754 21.54 -31.99 -27.03
CA LYS A 754 22.37 -33.05 -27.61
C LYS A 754 23.86 -32.90 -27.33
N ARG A 755 24.29 -31.78 -26.73
CA ARG A 755 25.69 -31.55 -26.37
C ARG A 755 25.98 -32.11 -24.98
N PRO A 756 27.19 -32.68 -24.74
CA PRO A 756 27.61 -33.02 -23.39
C PRO A 756 27.67 -31.76 -22.53
N ALA A 757 27.28 -31.87 -21.25
CA ALA A 757 27.29 -30.76 -20.31
C ALA A 757 28.68 -30.08 -20.29
N ARG A 758 28.73 -28.78 -20.55
CA ARG A 758 29.97 -28.01 -20.47
C ARG A 758 30.26 -27.66 -19.01
N PRO A 759 31.54 -27.57 -18.59
CA PRO A 759 31.85 -26.89 -17.34
C PRO A 759 31.31 -25.45 -17.41
N PRO A 760 30.77 -24.90 -16.31
CA PRO A 760 30.14 -23.58 -16.30
C PRO A 760 31.15 -22.53 -16.77
N VAL A 761 30.85 -21.87 -17.88
CA VAL A 761 31.68 -20.81 -18.45
C VAL A 761 31.30 -19.50 -17.78
N ILE A 762 32.30 -18.78 -17.26
CA ILE A 762 32.17 -17.41 -16.77
C ILE A 762 31.74 -16.54 -17.96
N ALA A 763 30.44 -16.28 -18.09
CA ALA A 763 29.95 -15.21 -18.94
C ALA A 763 30.08 -13.91 -18.14
N GLU A 764 31.04 -13.06 -18.52
CA GLU A 764 31.02 -11.65 -18.15
C GLU A 764 29.64 -11.08 -18.49
N VAL A 765 28.99 -10.46 -17.50
CA VAL A 765 27.86 -9.57 -17.76
C VAL A 765 28.45 -8.33 -18.41
N VAL A 766 28.65 -8.39 -19.72
CA VAL A 766 28.86 -7.18 -20.53
C VAL A 766 27.49 -6.51 -20.61
N CYS A 767 27.39 -5.32 -20.03
CA CYS A 767 26.24 -4.44 -20.20
C CYS A 767 25.87 -4.33 -21.69
N GLY A 768 24.67 -4.83 -22.03
CA GLY A 768 23.89 -4.35 -23.16
C GLY A 768 24.33 -4.70 -24.60
N HIS A 769 24.95 -5.85 -24.88
CA HIS A 769 25.33 -6.20 -26.29
C HIS A 769 24.95 -7.60 -26.79
N SER A 770 23.97 -8.31 -26.21
CA SER A 770 23.46 -9.56 -26.83
C SER A 770 21.94 -9.68 -26.91
N TRP A 771 21.26 -8.54 -26.82
CA TRP A 771 19.85 -8.43 -27.15
C TRP A 771 19.79 -7.67 -28.48
N PHE A 772 19.46 -8.38 -29.56
CA PHE A 772 19.31 -7.92 -30.96
C PHE A 772 20.56 -7.83 -31.86
N PHE A 773 20.46 -8.53 -33.00
CA PHE A 773 21.27 -8.51 -34.23
C PHE A 773 22.71 -9.05 -34.23
N ALA A 774 22.87 -10.21 -34.87
CA ALA A 774 24.01 -10.48 -35.74
C ALA A 774 23.66 -9.95 -37.14
N GLY A 775 24.29 -8.86 -37.58
CA GLY A 775 24.27 -8.42 -38.97
C GLY A 775 24.23 -6.90 -39.19
N GLY A 776 25.40 -6.30 -39.43
CA GLY A 776 25.58 -5.26 -40.45
C GLY A 776 25.26 -3.79 -40.11
N ARG A 777 26.36 -3.00 -40.04
CA ARG A 777 26.54 -1.53 -40.18
C ARG A 777 26.20 -0.65 -38.97
N ASP A 778 27.27 -0.02 -38.50
CA ASP A 778 27.33 1.03 -37.48
C ASP A 778 26.62 2.32 -37.91
N GLU A 779 25.73 2.84 -37.07
CA GLU A 779 25.29 4.23 -37.12
C GLU A 779 25.20 4.84 -35.68
N PRO A 780 25.78 6.02 -35.40
CA PRO A 780 25.98 6.52 -34.02
C PRO A 780 24.73 7.13 -33.36
N SER A 781 23.63 7.30 -34.07
CA SER A 781 22.46 8.09 -33.63
C SER A 781 21.53 7.35 -32.65
N PHE A 782 21.70 6.04 -32.46
CA PHE A 782 20.85 5.21 -31.60
C PHE A 782 21.32 5.12 -30.14
N ARG A 783 22.61 5.39 -29.86
CA ARG A 783 23.20 5.32 -28.51
C ARG A 783 22.63 6.33 -27.52
N ALA A 784 22.11 7.46 -28.01
CA ALA A 784 21.59 8.52 -27.14
C ALA A 784 20.16 8.26 -26.63
N ARG A 785 19.34 7.43 -27.29
CA ARG A 785 17.93 7.21 -26.89
C ARG A 785 17.76 6.10 -25.85
N CYS A 786 18.61 5.07 -25.84
CA CYS A 786 18.54 4.01 -24.82
C CYS A 786 19.16 4.41 -23.47
N ALA A 787 20.15 5.31 -23.44
CA ALA A 787 20.71 5.81 -22.19
C ALA A 787 19.74 6.75 -21.44
N LEU A 788 18.89 7.49 -22.15
CA LEU A 788 17.86 8.33 -21.52
C LEU A 788 16.76 7.53 -20.81
N ALA A 789 16.43 6.32 -21.28
CA ALA A 789 15.41 5.48 -20.65
C ALA A 789 15.85 4.93 -19.28
N CYS A 790 17.15 4.67 -19.06
CA CYS A 790 17.68 4.27 -17.76
C CYS A 790 17.89 5.45 -16.80
N ALA A 791 18.17 6.66 -17.29
CA ALA A 791 18.38 7.83 -16.43
C ALA A 791 17.05 8.50 -16.01
N CYS A 792 15.99 8.43 -16.83
CA CYS A 792 14.68 8.97 -16.45
C CYS A 792 13.92 8.09 -15.44
N GLY A 793 14.29 6.81 -15.28
CA GLY A 793 13.67 5.91 -14.30
C GLY A 793 14.00 6.22 -12.83
N ALA A 794 15.08 6.97 -12.55
CA ALA A 794 15.52 7.29 -11.20
C ALA A 794 14.92 8.60 -10.63
N VAL A 795 14.19 9.38 -11.43
CA VAL A 795 13.49 10.61 -10.97
C VAL A 795 11.99 10.38 -10.82
N ALA A 796 11.47 9.21 -11.19
CA ALA A 796 10.05 8.86 -11.08
C ALA A 796 9.66 8.14 -9.77
N ALA A 797 10.57 7.95 -8.82
CA ALA A 797 10.30 7.25 -7.55
C ALA A 797 9.71 8.16 -6.44
N GLN A 798 9.19 9.33 -6.79
CA GLN A 798 8.27 10.13 -5.97
C GLN A 798 7.14 10.64 -6.86
N ARG A 799 6.19 9.77 -7.22
CA ARG A 799 4.76 10.05 -7.49
C ARG A 799 4.12 8.94 -8.34
N SER A 800 3.18 8.23 -7.73
CA SER A 800 2.00 7.61 -8.38
C SER A 800 1.16 6.98 -7.26
N ASP A 801 0.44 7.76 -6.46
CA ASP A 801 -1.03 7.82 -6.60
C ASP A 801 -1.58 8.38 -7.92
N ALA A 802 -2.76 7.84 -8.27
CA ALA A 802 -3.71 8.23 -9.32
C ALA A 802 -3.52 7.67 -10.75
N GLY A 803 -4.21 6.55 -11.02
CA GLY A 803 -5.41 6.55 -11.89
C GLY A 803 -5.25 6.83 -13.39
N GLY A 804 -5.15 5.75 -14.17
CA GLY A 804 -5.99 5.39 -15.32
C GLY A 804 -6.21 6.39 -16.49
N VAL A 805 -5.66 6.02 -17.65
CA VAL A 805 -6.46 5.59 -18.81
C VAL A 805 -5.87 4.29 -19.32
#